data_AF-A0A368GFU9-F1
#
_entry.id   AF-A0A368GFU9-F1
#
_cell.length_a   1.000
_cell.length_b   1.000
_cell.length_c   1.000
_cell.angle_alpha   90.00
_cell.angle_beta   90.00
_cell.angle_gamma   90.00
#
_symmetry.space_group_name_H-M   'P 1'
#
loop_
_entity.id
_entity.type
_entity.pdbx_description
1 polymer ?
#
loop_
_entity_poly.entity_id
_entity_poly.type
_entity_poly.pdbx_seq_one_letter_code
_entity_poly.pdbx_strand_id
1 'polypeptide(L)'
;MYKHYRSGHCKFVVYCVENNLSILPIPFRLPYFRDGYYCFEPLSRFFHLSRMRFLPLPFLLSLVLADDVRMDCHPEPGASQQNCEERNCIWQPPADQQATIPWCFMKKGIDIYSERCVYKIPIMLPLFDGFDFIRFYIALLMTMFHVITLQKNGGPKNPWGGDIPQIFFTSGTIGKTLNVKIYVPGRYEPPVNLPRNPSVSADSLQLATHNVDNTFSFTVLRKSSGRRLFDTSVGGLIFSDKFLQIATYLPSDAMYGWGENVHPTLKHNFTSYTTWGMLARDEPPSSAGLITKNLYGVHPFYMVIEPDGNAHGVLILNSNAQEVTTAPGPALIYRTIGGNLDMYFFPGPTPEEVTQQYLALIGTPFLPAYWALGYQISRYGYKNLDDMMGIIERNVKAGVPLDTVVADIDYMDRYKDFTTGEGWQGLSDYVKKLHSQGMRNILIYDPAIQVDYDSFKRGRDANARFIEWERPDQVMRSIQDLYPLAKDTKIMLGVVWPDRHVAFPDFLDTSNNTANWWIDEFVRYWKQVPYDGIWIDMNEPANFGTNEATPWYFSNPDHPNDEALKCPMQEGGKDAEQVQNNLLRLFLPLPGKSWGFFGISIYLLPVQGTYLASKTLCMLAVQANGTQRFYNVKNLYGWSEAKATQQALFKATSKRGAVISRSTFPSSGRFAGHWLGDNTATWDDLRSAVIGAQEFNMFGIPYIGSDICGFNGETNEELCLRWQQMGAFHPFMSLHFIASMNGGTVVRPLFYEYPKDQNTYDLGHQFLWGSSMLVAPVVYQNTSYVNAYLPEDDWYSLFDSDYGQMINHGYQSLYAPWSSLIPVLVRGGSIIPRQKPNVTTGYTRRNAFELLVAPGAKFRARDAADGFLYWDDGDSIVDSFEAHNYYQWKFKYSSTDQSATLTIKTERQAKSLAIPTLDTIEIFNYNHYPDYSSFLLNGKKVNIDVQSSSYSPFTKILYISTRKLIDISTGTLANLTWSHSVGFEGIETNKLHYDLFL
;
A
#
# COMPACT_ATOMS: atom_id res chain seq x y z
N MET A 1 41.53 12.65 -26.84
CA MET A 1 41.96 13.02 -28.22
C MET A 1 40.76 12.86 -29.16
N TYR A 2 40.38 13.95 -29.83
CA TYR A 2 39.34 13.96 -30.86
C TYR A 2 39.85 13.38 -32.18
N LYS A 3 39.09 12.48 -32.82
CA LYS A 3 39.01 12.39 -34.29
C LYS A 3 37.75 11.64 -34.75
N HIS A 4 37.07 12.24 -35.73
CA HIS A 4 35.86 11.75 -36.39
C HIS A 4 35.97 10.31 -36.91
N TYR A 5 34.89 9.54 -36.72
CA TYR A 5 34.46 8.51 -37.68
C TYR A 5 32.94 8.56 -37.86
N ARG A 6 32.50 9.07 -39.02
CA ARG A 6 31.20 8.79 -39.63
C ARG A 6 31.38 7.55 -40.51
N SER A 7 30.75 6.44 -40.15
CA SER A 7 30.18 5.43 -41.08
C SER A 7 29.67 4.26 -40.25
N GLY A 8 28.37 3.95 -40.40
CA GLY A 8 27.75 2.79 -39.77
C GLY A 8 28.33 1.48 -40.32
N HIS A 9 28.74 0.60 -39.40
CA HIS A 9 28.66 -0.86 -39.43
C HIS A 9 29.36 -1.38 -38.16
N CYS A 10 28.74 -2.33 -37.47
CA CYS A 10 29.32 -2.98 -36.28
C CYS A 10 30.67 -3.62 -36.64
N LYS A 11 31.78 -3.12 -36.08
CA LYS A 11 33.05 -3.84 -36.09
C LYS A 11 33.18 -4.62 -34.78
N PHE A 12 33.27 -5.94 -34.93
CA PHE A 12 33.67 -6.87 -33.88
C PHE A 12 35.05 -6.46 -33.34
N VAL A 13 35.15 -6.16 -32.05
CA VAL A 13 36.44 -6.16 -31.34
C VAL A 13 36.51 -7.49 -30.60
N VAL A 14 37.17 -8.47 -31.21
CA VAL A 14 37.54 -9.73 -30.57
C VAL A 14 38.86 -9.49 -29.84
N TYR A 15 38.88 -9.64 -28.52
CA TYR A 15 40.13 -9.81 -27.78
C TYR A 15 40.59 -11.26 -27.99
N CYS A 16 41.62 -11.47 -28.81
CA CYS A 16 42.33 -12.74 -28.87
C CYS A 16 43.29 -12.80 -27.68
N VAL A 17 43.06 -13.76 -26.77
CA VAL A 17 44.07 -14.24 -25.84
C VAL A 17 44.77 -15.41 -26.55
N GLU A 18 46.04 -15.24 -26.90
CA GLU A 18 46.87 -16.33 -27.40
C GLU A 18 47.08 -17.38 -26.31
N ASN A 19 46.64 -18.61 -26.55
CA ASN A 19 47.20 -19.78 -25.90
C ASN A 19 47.46 -20.84 -26.97
N ASN A 20 48.76 -21.06 -27.23
CA ASN A 20 49.30 -22.14 -28.04
C ASN A 20 48.87 -23.51 -27.49
N LEU A 21 48.33 -24.39 -28.34
CA LEU A 21 48.71 -25.81 -28.40
C LEU A 21 48.09 -26.51 -29.62
N SER A 22 48.79 -27.55 -30.03
CA SER A 22 49.01 -28.01 -31.41
C SER A 22 47.94 -28.95 -32.00
N ILE A 23 47.97 -29.00 -33.33
CA ILE A 23 47.19 -29.76 -34.32
C ILE A 23 47.30 -31.30 -34.19
N LEU A 24 46.21 -32.01 -34.52
CA LEU A 24 46.19 -33.29 -35.27
C LEU A 24 44.85 -33.42 -36.05
N PRO A 25 44.84 -33.83 -37.35
CA PRO A 25 43.62 -33.90 -38.18
C PRO A 25 43.14 -35.36 -38.43
N ILE A 26 41.89 -35.54 -38.91
CA ILE A 26 41.40 -36.51 -39.94
C ILE A 26 39.85 -36.42 -40.07
N PRO A 27 39.22 -36.73 -41.24
CA PRO A 27 38.01 -36.08 -41.77
C PRO A 27 36.76 -36.99 -41.92
N PHE A 28 35.64 -36.44 -42.43
CA PHE A 28 34.63 -36.97 -43.40
C PHE A 28 33.22 -36.35 -43.15
N ARG A 29 32.73 -35.47 -44.04
CA ARG A 29 31.78 -35.61 -45.19
C ARG A 29 30.27 -35.65 -44.85
N LEU A 30 29.57 -34.63 -45.37
CA LEU A 30 28.13 -34.52 -45.64
C LEU A 30 27.69 -35.38 -46.84
N PRO A 31 26.37 -35.54 -47.08
CA PRO A 31 25.80 -34.83 -48.23
C PRO A 31 24.37 -34.24 -48.06
N TYR A 32 24.14 -33.22 -48.89
CA TYR A 32 22.92 -32.52 -49.30
C TYR A 32 21.84 -33.42 -49.95
N PHE A 33 20.58 -32.94 -50.01
CA PHE A 33 19.79 -32.90 -51.26
C PHE A 33 18.61 -31.90 -51.19
N ARG A 34 18.20 -31.39 -52.36
CA ARG A 34 17.32 -30.25 -52.64
C ARG A 34 16.24 -30.66 -53.68
N ASP A 35 15.12 -29.93 -53.65
CA ASP A 35 14.10 -29.63 -54.69
C ASP A 35 12.95 -30.61 -55.02
N GLY A 36 11.73 -30.05 -55.10
CA GLY A 36 10.54 -30.64 -55.75
C GLY A 36 9.20 -29.99 -55.38
N TYR A 37 8.64 -29.12 -56.24
CA TYR A 37 7.30 -28.50 -56.18
C TYR A 37 6.17 -29.46 -56.59
N TYR A 38 4.95 -29.32 -56.04
CA TYR A 38 3.67 -29.58 -56.74
C TYR A 38 2.49 -28.81 -56.10
N CYS A 39 1.66 -28.18 -56.94
CA CYS A 39 0.34 -27.60 -56.63
C CYS A 39 -0.77 -28.60 -56.99
N PHE A 40 -1.91 -28.60 -56.29
CA PHE A 40 -3.26 -28.82 -56.84
C PHE A 40 -4.37 -28.40 -55.85
N GLU A 41 -5.42 -27.77 -56.38
CA GLU A 41 -6.65 -27.35 -55.71
C GLU A 41 -7.84 -28.26 -56.19
N PRO A 42 -9.12 -28.03 -55.82
CA PRO A 42 -9.96 -28.87 -54.95
C PRO A 42 -11.05 -29.68 -55.70
N LEU A 43 -11.79 -30.58 -55.04
CA LEU A 43 -13.21 -30.90 -55.38
C LEU A 43 -13.93 -31.81 -54.37
N SER A 44 -15.18 -31.43 -54.16
CA SER A 44 -16.35 -31.98 -53.46
C SER A 44 -16.56 -33.51 -53.35
N ARG A 45 -17.23 -33.92 -52.26
CA ARG A 45 -18.28 -34.98 -52.28
C ARG A 45 -19.20 -34.94 -51.06
N PHE A 46 -20.50 -34.91 -51.34
CA PHE A 46 -21.65 -35.12 -50.45
C PHE A 46 -21.81 -36.60 -50.07
N PHE A 47 -22.31 -36.91 -48.86
CA PHE A 47 -23.39 -37.91 -48.64
C PHE A 47 -24.07 -37.75 -47.25
N HIS A 48 -25.36 -37.41 -47.35
CA HIS A 48 -26.54 -37.62 -46.49
C HIS A 48 -26.56 -38.73 -45.40
N LEU A 49 -27.05 -38.43 -44.18
CA LEU A 49 -28.43 -38.69 -43.67
C LEU A 49 -28.54 -38.73 -42.12
N SER A 50 -29.55 -37.99 -41.62
CA SER A 50 -30.52 -38.38 -40.57
C SER A 50 -30.23 -38.26 -39.07
N ARG A 51 -31.08 -37.39 -38.47
CA ARG A 51 -31.69 -37.44 -37.12
C ARG A 51 -30.77 -37.17 -35.91
N MET A 52 -30.93 -36.00 -35.28
CA MET A 52 -31.60 -35.88 -33.97
C MET A 52 -31.65 -34.43 -33.46
N ARG A 53 -32.86 -34.04 -33.05
CA ARG A 53 -33.26 -33.14 -31.95
C ARG A 53 -32.62 -31.75 -31.81
N PHE A 54 -33.49 -30.76 -31.96
CA PHE A 54 -33.35 -29.37 -31.53
C PHE A 54 -32.79 -29.23 -30.10
N LEU A 55 -31.67 -28.52 -29.99
CA LEU A 55 -31.20 -27.78 -28.81
C LEU A 55 -31.02 -26.32 -29.29
N PRO A 56 -31.41 -25.31 -28.50
CA PRO A 56 -31.34 -23.93 -28.96
C PRO A 56 -29.89 -23.42 -28.96
N LEU A 57 -29.45 -22.88 -30.09
CA LEU A 57 -28.32 -21.94 -30.15
C LEU A 57 -28.70 -20.70 -29.31
N PRO A 58 -27.81 -20.27 -28.40
CA PRO A 58 -27.02 -19.10 -28.73
C PRO A 58 -25.56 -19.35 -28.38
N PHE A 59 -24.81 -19.95 -29.31
CA PHE A 59 -23.35 -19.98 -29.29
C PHE A 59 -22.88 -19.69 -30.70
N LEU A 60 -23.25 -18.51 -31.21
CA LEU A 60 -22.78 -17.92 -32.47
C LEU A 60 -23.41 -16.53 -32.62
N LEU A 61 -23.09 -15.61 -31.70
CA LEU A 61 -23.06 -14.17 -31.95
C LEU A 61 -22.40 -13.44 -30.77
N SER A 62 -21.11 -13.70 -30.56
CA SER A 62 -20.21 -12.78 -29.86
C SER A 62 -18.74 -13.02 -30.26
N LEU A 63 -18.50 -13.22 -31.55
CA LEU A 63 -17.29 -12.64 -32.15
C LEU A 63 -17.61 -11.18 -32.48
N VAL A 64 -17.82 -10.37 -31.45
CA VAL A 64 -17.46 -8.96 -31.57
C VAL A 64 -15.95 -9.00 -31.62
N LEU A 65 -15.39 -8.66 -32.79
CA LEU A 65 -13.96 -8.37 -32.93
C LEU A 65 -13.55 -7.56 -31.70
N ALA A 66 -12.61 -8.03 -30.90
CA ALA A 66 -12.02 -7.20 -29.87
C ALA A 66 -11.53 -5.94 -30.58
N ASP A 67 -12.17 -4.80 -30.32
CA ASP A 67 -11.64 -3.52 -30.79
C ASP A 67 -10.21 -3.44 -30.25
N ASP A 68 -9.25 -3.42 -31.17
CA ASP A 68 -7.84 -3.34 -30.83
C ASP A 68 -7.62 -2.15 -29.89
N VAL A 69 -6.90 -2.39 -28.79
CA VAL A 69 -6.60 -1.35 -27.80
C VAL A 69 -5.93 -0.18 -28.51
N ARG A 70 -6.60 0.98 -28.47
CA ARG A 70 -6.12 2.20 -29.09
C ARG A 70 -5.16 2.88 -28.14
N MET A 71 -3.87 2.82 -28.46
CA MET A 71 -2.85 3.57 -27.74
C MET A 71 -3.03 5.05 -28.05
N ASP A 72 -3.52 5.81 -27.07
CA ASP A 72 -3.77 7.24 -27.20
C ASP A 72 -2.47 7.99 -27.57
N CYS A 73 -2.47 8.62 -28.74
CA CYS A 73 -1.34 9.39 -29.26
C CYS A 73 -1.43 10.88 -28.95
N HIS A 74 -2.58 11.30 -28.42
CA HIS A 74 -2.83 12.68 -28.04
C HIS A 74 -3.53 12.69 -26.67
N PRO A 75 -2.85 12.19 -25.62
CA PRO A 75 -3.41 12.12 -24.26
C PRO A 75 -3.75 13.47 -23.68
N GLU A 76 -3.33 14.53 -24.35
CA GLU A 76 -3.50 15.88 -23.90
C GLU A 76 -4.70 16.59 -24.54
N PRO A 77 -5.51 17.38 -23.82
CA PRO A 77 -6.63 18.04 -24.48
C PRO A 77 -6.30 18.95 -25.66
N GLY A 78 -7.33 19.12 -26.50
CA GLY A 78 -7.23 19.82 -27.78
C GLY A 78 -6.88 18.90 -28.96
N ALA A 79 -7.08 17.58 -28.82
CA ALA A 79 -6.90 16.63 -29.91
C ALA A 79 -7.75 17.01 -31.13
N SER A 80 -7.15 17.05 -32.31
CA SER A 80 -7.78 17.36 -33.59
C SER A 80 -7.20 16.46 -34.68
N GLN A 81 -7.90 16.31 -35.80
CA GLN A 81 -7.37 15.53 -36.91
C GLN A 81 -5.99 16.02 -37.37
N GLN A 82 -5.84 17.34 -37.55
CA GLN A 82 -4.60 17.95 -38.00
C GLN A 82 -3.43 17.62 -37.07
N ASN A 83 -3.60 17.83 -35.77
CA ASN A 83 -2.50 17.68 -34.83
C ASN A 83 -2.17 16.18 -34.60
N CYS A 84 -3.16 15.29 -34.69
CA CYS A 84 -2.96 13.85 -34.67
C CYS A 84 -2.10 13.36 -35.86
N GLU A 85 -2.43 13.80 -37.07
CA GLU A 85 -1.70 13.44 -38.28
C GLU A 85 -0.28 14.04 -38.30
N GLU A 86 -0.07 15.24 -37.74
CA GLU A 86 1.26 15.86 -37.55
C GLU A 86 2.19 15.02 -36.65
N ARG A 87 1.62 14.16 -35.78
CA ARG A 87 2.34 13.19 -34.95
C ARG A 87 2.54 11.83 -35.60
N ASN A 88 2.13 11.66 -36.87
CA ASN A 88 2.15 10.38 -37.58
C ASN A 88 1.19 9.33 -36.98
N CYS A 89 0.09 9.78 -36.36
CA CYS A 89 -0.94 8.93 -35.76
C CYS A 89 -2.20 8.84 -36.63
N ILE A 90 -3.16 8.01 -36.21
CA ILE A 90 -4.45 7.78 -36.89
C ILE A 90 -5.53 8.57 -36.17
N TRP A 91 -6.27 9.39 -36.91
CA TRP A 91 -7.49 10.02 -36.45
C TRP A 91 -8.71 9.26 -36.94
N GLN A 92 -9.43 8.59 -36.04
CA GLN A 92 -10.68 7.90 -36.37
C GLN A 92 -11.62 7.92 -35.17
N PRO A 93 -12.64 8.79 -35.17
CA PRO A 93 -13.67 8.78 -34.14
C PRO A 93 -14.38 7.41 -34.06
N PRO A 94 -14.74 6.93 -32.84
CA PRO A 94 -15.48 5.68 -32.67
C PRO A 94 -16.90 5.81 -33.27
N ALA A 95 -17.45 4.71 -33.79
CA ALA A 95 -18.71 4.71 -34.54
C ALA A 95 -19.93 5.13 -33.70
N ASP A 96 -19.85 4.95 -32.37
CA ASP A 96 -20.86 5.29 -31.38
C ASP A 96 -20.53 6.56 -30.59
N GLN A 97 -19.49 7.30 -30.98
CA GLN A 97 -18.99 8.47 -30.26
C GLN A 97 -18.73 8.23 -28.77
N GLN A 98 -18.40 7.00 -28.34
CA GLN A 98 -18.00 6.74 -26.96
C GLN A 98 -16.86 7.69 -26.55
N ALA A 99 -17.15 8.53 -25.55
CA ALA A 99 -16.28 9.65 -25.17
C ALA A 99 -14.92 9.21 -24.62
N THR A 100 -14.78 7.96 -24.17
CA THR A 100 -13.56 7.43 -23.54
C THR A 100 -12.60 6.78 -24.54
N ILE A 101 -13.05 6.40 -25.73
CA ILE A 101 -12.18 5.76 -26.73
C ILE A 101 -11.32 6.83 -27.43
N PRO A 102 -9.98 6.70 -27.50
CA PRO A 102 -9.13 7.67 -28.17
C PRO A 102 -9.48 7.84 -29.66
N TRP A 103 -9.74 9.08 -30.06
CA TRP A 103 -9.95 9.45 -31.47
C TRP A 103 -8.62 9.51 -32.21
N CYS A 104 -7.57 10.02 -31.55
CA CYS A 104 -6.20 10.00 -32.02
C CYS A 104 -5.42 8.85 -31.38
N PHE A 105 -4.96 7.89 -32.17
CA PHE A 105 -4.22 6.73 -31.64
C PHE A 105 -3.04 6.34 -32.53
N MET A 106 -2.09 5.66 -31.91
CA MET A 106 -0.86 5.20 -32.57
C MET A 106 -1.17 4.11 -33.60
N LYS A 107 -0.41 4.12 -34.70
CA LYS A 107 -0.46 3.07 -35.72
C LYS A 107 0.05 1.75 -35.13
N LYS A 108 -0.64 0.65 -35.39
CA LYS A 108 -0.19 -0.69 -34.98
C LYS A 108 1.22 -0.99 -35.51
N GLY A 109 2.06 -1.58 -34.65
CA GLY A 109 3.44 -1.96 -34.99
C GLY A 109 4.42 -0.79 -35.06
N ILE A 110 3.99 0.43 -34.72
CA ILE A 110 4.84 1.62 -34.73
C ILE A 110 5.09 2.08 -33.29
N ASP A 111 6.09 1.49 -32.64
CA ASP A 111 6.70 2.06 -31.44
C ASP A 111 7.84 3.00 -31.82
N ILE A 112 8.33 3.79 -30.85
CA ILE A 112 9.42 4.73 -31.10
C ILE A 112 10.77 4.03 -31.18
N TYR A 113 10.95 2.81 -30.67
CA TYR A 113 12.30 2.24 -30.50
C TYR A 113 12.50 0.90 -31.20
N SER A 114 13.69 0.71 -31.77
CA SER A 114 14.16 -0.55 -32.34
C SER A 114 15.46 -1.03 -31.70
N GLU A 115 15.64 -2.35 -31.60
CA GLU A 115 16.86 -2.94 -31.08
C GLU A 115 18.02 -2.82 -32.09
N ARG A 116 19.18 -2.32 -31.65
CA ARG A 116 20.36 -2.15 -32.51
C ARG A 116 21.53 -3.08 -32.19
N CYS A 117 21.85 -3.26 -30.92
CA CYS A 117 23.00 -4.05 -30.47
C CYS A 117 22.75 -4.68 -29.10
N VAL A 118 23.17 -5.93 -28.94
CA VAL A 118 23.23 -6.64 -27.65
C VAL A 118 24.69 -6.69 -27.20
N TYR A 119 25.00 -6.07 -26.05
CA TYR A 119 26.31 -6.18 -25.43
C TYR A 119 26.22 -7.02 -24.15
N LYS A 120 27.14 -7.97 -23.99
CA LYS A 120 27.39 -8.65 -22.72
C LYS A 120 28.56 -7.95 -22.04
N ILE A 121 28.30 -7.14 -21.02
CA ILE A 121 29.34 -6.38 -20.32
C ILE A 121 29.66 -7.09 -18.99
N PRO A 122 30.90 -7.57 -18.77
CA PRO A 122 31.37 -7.90 -17.42
C PRO A 122 31.66 -6.60 -16.68
N ILE A 123 30.99 -6.36 -15.54
CA ILE A 123 31.25 -5.19 -14.70
C ILE A 123 32.21 -5.61 -13.57
N MET A 124 33.36 -4.93 -13.47
CA MET A 124 34.17 -4.86 -12.24
C MET A 124 33.50 -3.86 -11.29
N LEU A 125 33.05 -4.33 -10.12
CA LEU A 125 32.57 -3.45 -9.05
C LEU A 125 33.76 -2.72 -8.39
N PRO A 126 33.60 -1.46 -7.94
CA PRO A 126 34.64 -0.77 -7.20
C PRO A 126 34.83 -1.39 -5.81
N LEU A 127 36.09 -1.53 -5.41
CA LEU A 127 36.55 -2.12 -4.15
C LEU A 127 36.04 -1.32 -2.95
N PHE A 128 35.32 -1.98 -2.05
CA PHE A 128 35.26 -1.59 -0.63
C PHE A 128 36.31 -2.39 0.13
N ASP A 129 37.13 -1.70 0.93
CA ASP A 129 38.16 -2.31 1.77
C ASP A 129 37.55 -3.19 2.86
N GLY A 130 38.00 -4.45 2.92
CA GLY A 130 37.83 -5.31 4.09
C GLY A 130 37.27 -6.72 3.81
N PHE A 131 38.19 -7.69 3.74
CA PHE A 131 38.01 -9.14 4.01
C PHE A 131 37.16 -10.02 3.05
N ASP A 132 37.87 -10.81 2.22
CA ASP A 132 38.03 -12.29 2.29
C ASP A 132 38.21 -12.89 0.88
N PHE A 133 39.47 -13.19 0.53
CA PHE A 133 39.95 -13.36 -0.84
C PHE A 133 39.42 -14.62 -1.57
N ILE A 134 38.89 -15.61 -0.84
CA ILE A 134 38.51 -16.92 -1.40
C ILE A 134 37.00 -17.02 -1.72
N ARG A 135 36.13 -16.23 -1.07
CA ARG A 135 34.72 -16.10 -1.48
C ARG A 135 34.55 -15.22 -2.72
N PHE A 136 35.52 -14.34 -2.99
CA PHE A 136 35.52 -13.40 -4.11
C PHE A 136 35.61 -14.09 -5.49
N TYR A 137 36.38 -15.18 -5.61
CA TYR A 137 36.56 -15.87 -6.90
C TYR A 137 35.36 -16.74 -7.30
N ILE A 138 34.55 -17.19 -6.33
CA ILE A 138 33.31 -17.94 -6.59
C ILE A 138 32.14 -16.97 -6.84
N ALA A 139 32.15 -15.78 -6.25
CA ALA A 139 31.21 -14.69 -6.61
C ALA A 139 31.50 -14.07 -7.99
N LEU A 140 32.70 -14.30 -8.55
CA LEU A 140 33.09 -13.86 -9.90
C LEU A 140 32.45 -14.68 -11.03
N LEU A 141 31.78 -15.80 -10.72
CA LEU A 141 31.05 -16.61 -11.69
C LEU A 141 29.61 -16.10 -11.89
N MET A 142 29.48 -15.25 -12.91
CA MET A 142 28.27 -14.99 -13.71
C MET A 142 27.16 -14.08 -13.14
N THR A 143 27.33 -12.77 -13.20
CA THR A 143 26.22 -11.85 -13.54
C THR A 143 26.56 -11.15 -14.86
N MET A 144 26.21 -11.79 -15.98
CA MET A 144 26.21 -11.10 -17.28
C MET A 144 24.93 -10.27 -17.39
N PHE A 145 25.03 -8.95 -17.22
CA PHE A 145 23.93 -8.06 -17.57
C PHE A 145 23.77 -8.05 -19.08
N HIS A 146 22.58 -8.41 -19.55
CA HIS A 146 22.20 -8.23 -20.95
C HIS A 146 21.79 -6.77 -21.12
N VAL A 147 22.63 -5.98 -21.78
CA VAL A 147 22.33 -4.59 -22.12
C VAL A 147 21.91 -4.55 -23.59
N ILE A 148 20.66 -4.17 -23.85
CA ILE A 148 20.14 -3.94 -25.19
C ILE A 148 20.14 -2.44 -25.44
N THR A 149 20.78 -2.00 -26.52
CA THR A 149 20.70 -0.60 -26.97
C THR A 149 19.49 -0.45 -27.88
N LEU A 150 18.59 0.45 -27.49
CA LEU A 150 17.39 0.79 -28.24
C LEU A 150 17.58 2.15 -28.92
N GLN A 151 17.23 2.24 -30.21
CA GLN A 151 17.33 3.47 -30.98
C GLN A 151 15.98 3.96 -31.43
N LYS A 152 15.81 5.29 -31.38
CA LYS A 152 14.61 5.90 -31.91
C LYS A 152 14.48 5.61 -33.42
N ASN A 153 13.34 5.06 -33.83
CA ASN A 153 12.92 4.81 -35.19
C ASN A 153 11.99 5.95 -35.71
N GLY A 154 11.32 5.72 -36.84
CA GLY A 154 10.38 6.67 -37.45
C GLY A 154 8.99 6.75 -36.82
N GLY A 155 8.82 6.26 -35.58
CA GLY A 155 7.56 6.21 -34.87
C GLY A 155 6.94 7.57 -34.54
N PRO A 156 5.78 7.58 -33.86
CA PRO A 156 5.09 8.83 -33.55
C PRO A 156 6.00 9.76 -32.76
N LYS A 157 5.84 11.06 -32.98
CA LYS A 157 6.55 12.06 -32.17
C LYS A 157 5.97 12.01 -30.76
N ASN A 158 6.83 12.13 -29.75
CA ASN A 158 6.30 12.34 -28.41
C ASN A 158 5.39 13.59 -28.36
N PRO A 159 4.51 13.69 -27.35
CA PRO A 159 3.71 14.88 -27.19
C PRO A 159 4.50 16.11 -26.69
N TRP A 160 5.64 15.90 -26.01
CA TRP A 160 6.44 16.95 -25.36
C TRP A 160 7.96 16.76 -25.45
N GLY A 161 8.65 17.77 -25.97
CA GLY A 161 10.11 17.84 -26.00
C GLY A 161 10.77 17.02 -27.11
N GLY A 162 12.10 16.94 -27.08
CA GLY A 162 12.86 16.10 -28.00
C GLY A 162 12.90 14.66 -27.51
N ASP A 163 12.61 13.70 -28.38
CA ASP A 163 12.84 12.30 -28.06
C ASP A 163 14.32 12.00 -27.86
N ILE A 164 14.62 11.09 -26.95
CA ILE A 164 16.01 10.67 -26.71
C ILE A 164 16.41 9.68 -27.80
N PRO A 165 17.45 9.95 -28.61
CA PRO A 165 17.76 9.11 -29.77
C PRO A 165 18.22 7.69 -29.43
N GLN A 166 18.75 7.49 -28.22
CA GLN A 166 19.25 6.21 -27.76
C GLN A 166 18.95 6.02 -26.27
N ILE A 167 18.32 4.89 -25.94
CA ILE A 167 18.04 4.44 -24.58
C ILE A 167 18.55 3.02 -24.37
N PHE A 168 18.60 2.57 -23.13
CA PHE A 168 19.15 1.27 -22.76
C PHE A 168 18.10 0.43 -22.05
N PHE A 169 18.08 -0.85 -22.36
CA PHE A 169 17.24 -1.84 -21.70
C PHE A 169 18.12 -2.86 -20.99
N THR A 170 17.82 -3.13 -19.73
CA THR A 170 18.52 -4.13 -18.92
C THR A 170 17.53 -4.96 -18.11
N SER A 171 17.93 -6.19 -17.77
CA SER A 171 17.22 -7.00 -16.80
C SER A 171 18.16 -7.68 -15.83
N GLY A 172 17.63 -7.99 -14.65
CA GLY A 172 18.35 -8.65 -13.56
C GLY A 172 17.36 -9.30 -12.59
N THR A 173 17.87 -9.91 -11.52
CA THR A 173 17.03 -10.53 -10.49
C THR A 173 17.55 -10.20 -9.11
N ILE A 174 16.63 -10.05 -8.15
CA ILE A 174 16.90 -9.90 -6.72
C ILE A 174 16.14 -11.03 -6.02
N GLY A 175 16.83 -12.14 -5.76
CA GLY A 175 16.17 -13.40 -5.40
C GLY A 175 15.27 -13.87 -6.54
N LYS A 176 13.95 -13.96 -6.30
CA LYS A 176 12.95 -14.33 -7.31
C LYS A 176 12.27 -13.14 -7.99
N THR A 177 12.50 -11.92 -7.50
CA THR A 177 12.00 -10.70 -8.12
C THR A 177 12.78 -10.41 -9.39
N LEU A 178 12.08 -10.30 -10.53
CA LEU A 178 12.66 -9.90 -11.81
C LEU A 178 12.68 -8.38 -11.88
N ASN A 179 13.82 -7.78 -12.19
CA ASN A 179 13.96 -6.36 -12.48
C ASN A 179 14.13 -6.15 -13.98
N VAL A 180 13.38 -5.20 -14.55
CA VAL A 180 13.51 -4.74 -15.94
C VAL A 180 13.59 -3.23 -15.91
N LYS A 181 14.62 -2.68 -16.56
CA LYS A 181 14.88 -1.25 -16.54
C LYS A 181 15.10 -0.70 -17.94
N ILE A 182 14.36 0.35 -18.29
CA ILE A 182 14.57 1.17 -19.49
C ILE A 182 15.05 2.54 -19.04
N TYR A 183 16.24 2.94 -19.46
CA TYR A 183 16.91 4.10 -18.89
C TYR A 183 17.87 4.80 -19.84
N VAL A 184 18.29 5.99 -19.41
CA VAL A 184 19.47 6.70 -19.92
C VAL A 184 20.41 6.96 -18.74
N PRO A 185 21.71 6.63 -18.84
CA PRO A 185 22.67 6.88 -17.77
C PRO A 185 22.66 8.35 -17.31
N GLY A 186 22.68 8.57 -15.99
CA GLY A 186 22.73 9.90 -15.39
C GLY A 186 21.39 10.63 -15.27
N ARG A 187 20.27 10.05 -15.74
CA ARG A 187 18.93 10.56 -15.43
C ARG A 187 18.58 10.35 -13.97
N TYR A 188 17.61 11.12 -13.48
CA TYR A 188 17.11 11.03 -12.11
C TYR A 188 16.62 9.61 -11.78
N GLU A 189 17.00 9.14 -10.59
CA GLU A 189 16.47 7.94 -9.96
C GLU A 189 16.08 8.29 -8.52
N PRO A 190 14.91 7.82 -8.02
CA PRO A 190 14.47 8.13 -6.67
C PRO A 190 15.52 7.74 -5.61
N PRO A 191 16.00 8.68 -4.77
CA PRO A 191 16.99 8.42 -3.73
C PRO A 191 16.38 7.75 -2.49
N VAL A 192 15.54 6.73 -2.71
CA VAL A 192 14.85 5.97 -1.65
C VAL A 192 15.74 4.82 -1.20
N ASN A 193 16.05 4.76 0.09
CA ASN A 193 16.87 3.69 0.67
C ASN A 193 16.03 2.40 0.85
N LEU A 194 15.86 1.65 -0.23
CA LEU A 194 15.17 0.36 -0.24
C LEU A 194 16.10 -0.77 0.24
N PRO A 195 15.66 -1.69 1.13
CA PRO A 195 16.48 -2.81 1.59
C PRO A 195 16.91 -3.76 0.47
N ARG A 196 16.04 -3.98 -0.53
CA ARG A 196 16.29 -4.87 -1.68
C ARG A 196 16.67 -6.30 -1.26
N ASN A 197 16.02 -6.82 -0.21
CA ASN A 197 16.27 -8.17 0.26
C ASN A 197 15.86 -9.18 -0.82
N PRO A 198 16.65 -10.24 -1.06
CA PRO A 198 16.30 -11.29 -2.02
C PRO A 198 14.97 -11.95 -1.66
N SER A 199 14.01 -11.92 -2.59
CA SER A 199 12.71 -12.54 -2.40
C SER A 199 12.74 -14.06 -2.66
N VAL A 200 11.80 -14.79 -2.07
CA VAL A 200 11.61 -16.23 -2.27
C VAL A 200 10.25 -16.52 -2.92
N SER A 201 10.19 -17.59 -3.70
CA SER A 201 8.99 -18.02 -4.43
C SER A 201 9.18 -19.46 -4.91
N ALA A 202 8.10 -20.23 -4.93
CA ALA A 202 8.05 -21.54 -5.58
C ALA A 202 8.10 -21.45 -7.12
N ASP A 203 7.78 -20.29 -7.70
CA ASP A 203 7.79 -20.05 -9.15
C ASP A 203 8.90 -19.04 -9.54
N SER A 204 9.01 -18.73 -10.83
CA SER A 204 9.90 -17.68 -11.31
C SER A 204 9.41 -17.09 -12.62
N LEU A 205 9.89 -15.88 -12.91
CA LEU A 205 9.57 -15.19 -14.15
C LEU A 205 10.72 -15.33 -15.16
N GLN A 206 10.36 -15.25 -16.43
CA GLN A 206 11.28 -15.20 -17.55
C GLN A 206 10.97 -13.98 -18.40
N LEU A 207 12.03 -13.32 -18.85
CA LEU A 207 11.92 -12.23 -19.82
C LEU A 207 12.14 -12.77 -21.22
N ALA A 208 11.27 -12.39 -22.16
CA ALA A 208 11.46 -12.55 -23.60
C ALA A 208 11.48 -11.17 -24.25
N THR A 209 12.41 -10.94 -25.17
CA THR A 209 12.49 -9.69 -25.95
C THR A 209 12.21 -10.00 -27.42
N HIS A 210 11.53 -9.07 -28.09
CA HIS A 210 11.07 -9.22 -29.45
C HIS A 210 11.41 -7.95 -30.25
N ASN A 211 11.78 -8.13 -31.51
CA ASN A 211 11.96 -7.04 -32.45
C ASN A 211 11.23 -7.42 -33.75
N VAL A 212 10.02 -6.91 -33.92
CA VAL A 212 9.15 -7.20 -35.07
C VAL A 212 8.95 -5.89 -35.83
N ASP A 213 9.14 -5.90 -37.14
CA ASP A 213 8.99 -4.73 -38.01
C ASP A 213 9.75 -3.47 -37.54
N ASN A 214 10.95 -3.66 -36.96
CA ASN A 214 11.79 -2.61 -36.40
C ASN A 214 11.15 -1.89 -35.20
N THR A 215 10.36 -2.63 -34.42
CA THR A 215 9.72 -2.22 -33.17
C THR A 215 10.11 -3.19 -32.06
N PHE A 216 10.73 -2.65 -31.00
CA PHE A 216 11.11 -3.39 -29.80
C PHE A 216 9.93 -3.58 -28.85
N SER A 217 9.72 -4.80 -28.40
CA SER A 217 8.81 -5.13 -27.30
C SER A 217 9.43 -6.19 -26.39
N PHE A 218 8.90 -6.33 -25.18
CA PHE A 218 9.27 -7.42 -24.30
C PHE A 218 8.04 -8.01 -23.62
N THR A 219 8.18 -9.27 -23.22
CA THR A 219 7.16 -10.00 -22.50
C THR A 219 7.76 -10.62 -21.25
N VAL A 220 7.11 -10.42 -20.10
CA VAL A 220 7.37 -11.15 -18.87
C VAL A 220 6.46 -12.36 -18.83
N LEU A 221 7.05 -13.54 -18.71
CA LEU A 221 6.40 -14.83 -18.74
C LEU A 221 6.50 -15.50 -17.38
N ARG A 222 5.42 -16.12 -16.92
CA ARG A 222 5.47 -17.10 -15.83
C ARG A 222 6.11 -18.40 -16.35
N LYS A 223 7.18 -18.88 -15.71
CA LYS A 223 7.87 -20.09 -16.21
C LYS A 223 7.04 -21.36 -16.09
N SER A 224 6.27 -21.50 -15.02
CA SER A 224 5.48 -22.70 -14.75
C SER A 224 4.38 -22.95 -15.80
N SER A 225 3.72 -21.88 -16.29
CA SER A 225 2.57 -21.96 -17.18
C SER A 225 2.83 -21.41 -18.60
N GLY A 226 3.91 -20.66 -18.81
CA GLY A 226 4.16 -19.91 -20.04
C GLY A 226 3.25 -18.68 -20.22
N ARG A 227 2.46 -18.31 -19.20
CA ARG A 227 1.52 -17.17 -19.28
C ARG A 227 2.25 -15.85 -19.41
N ARG A 228 1.75 -14.99 -20.29
CA ARG A 228 2.20 -13.59 -20.44
C ARG A 228 1.61 -12.74 -19.32
N LEU A 229 2.47 -12.17 -18.48
CA LEU A 229 2.07 -11.35 -17.33
C LEU A 229 2.14 -9.86 -17.65
N PHE A 230 3.13 -9.48 -18.46
CA PHE A 230 3.35 -8.13 -18.93
C PHE A 230 3.82 -8.23 -20.37
N ASP A 231 3.01 -7.82 -21.32
CA ASP A 231 3.27 -7.93 -22.75
C ASP A 231 3.18 -6.56 -23.42
N THR A 232 4.35 -5.98 -23.74
CA THR A 232 4.43 -4.65 -24.35
C THR A 232 4.24 -4.65 -25.86
N SER A 233 3.89 -5.78 -26.47
CA SER A 233 3.58 -5.84 -27.91
C SER A 233 2.30 -5.08 -28.30
N VAL A 234 1.52 -4.65 -27.31
CA VAL A 234 0.46 -3.64 -27.49
C VAL A 234 1.00 -2.32 -28.08
N GLY A 235 2.29 -2.04 -27.87
CA GLY A 235 2.96 -0.83 -28.31
C GLY A 235 2.81 0.36 -27.35
N GLY A 236 3.20 1.55 -27.80
CA GLY A 236 3.10 2.79 -27.03
C GLY A 236 4.35 3.16 -26.22
N LEU A 237 5.51 2.55 -26.47
CA LEU A 237 6.76 2.94 -25.79
C LEU A 237 7.22 4.32 -26.29
N ILE A 238 7.17 5.32 -25.41
CA ILE A 238 7.71 6.67 -25.62
C ILE A 238 8.74 6.98 -24.55
N PHE A 239 9.86 7.59 -24.92
CA PHE A 239 10.90 7.96 -23.97
C PHE A 239 11.55 9.29 -24.38
N SER A 240 11.21 10.35 -23.64
CA SER A 240 11.75 11.69 -23.78
C SER A 240 12.24 12.22 -22.42
N ASP A 241 12.77 13.44 -22.37
CA ASP A 241 13.25 14.00 -21.09
C ASP A 241 12.15 14.19 -20.04
N LYS A 242 10.96 14.64 -20.47
CA LYS A 242 9.84 14.98 -19.59
C LYS A 242 8.55 14.21 -19.89
N PHE A 243 8.65 13.14 -20.66
CA PHE A 243 7.52 12.25 -20.94
C PHE A 243 7.99 10.84 -21.30
N LEU A 244 7.63 9.89 -20.45
CA LEU A 244 7.88 8.47 -20.63
C LEU A 244 6.51 7.77 -20.63
N GLN A 245 6.32 6.84 -21.55
CA GLN A 245 5.12 6.00 -21.63
C GLN A 245 5.52 4.56 -21.89
N ILE A 246 4.83 3.63 -21.24
CA ILE A 246 4.86 2.20 -21.55
C ILE A 246 3.46 1.63 -21.38
N ALA A 247 3.08 0.69 -22.24
CA ALA A 247 1.82 -0.02 -22.10
C ALA A 247 2.03 -1.54 -22.14
N THR A 248 1.06 -2.25 -21.59
CA THR A 248 1.08 -3.71 -21.49
C THR A 248 -0.32 -4.30 -21.61
N TYR A 249 -0.44 -5.47 -22.24
CA TYR A 249 -1.58 -6.35 -21.98
C TYR A 249 -1.42 -7.02 -20.61
N LEU A 250 -2.54 -7.29 -19.94
CA LEU A 250 -2.59 -8.04 -18.69
C LEU A 250 -3.23 -9.42 -18.90
N PRO A 251 -2.86 -10.44 -18.09
CA PRO A 251 -3.43 -11.78 -18.22
C PRO A 251 -4.89 -11.90 -17.79
N SER A 252 -5.42 -10.93 -17.05
CA SER A 252 -6.80 -10.85 -16.58
C SER A 252 -7.15 -9.40 -16.21
N ASP A 253 -8.43 -9.14 -15.97
CA ASP A 253 -8.95 -7.84 -15.51
C ASP A 253 -9.01 -7.74 -13.97
N ALA A 254 -8.63 -8.80 -13.25
CA ALA A 254 -8.62 -8.86 -11.80
C ALA A 254 -7.37 -8.16 -11.25
N MET A 255 -7.36 -6.84 -11.37
CA MET A 255 -6.26 -5.95 -10.98
C MET A 255 -6.63 -5.11 -9.76
N TYR A 256 -5.64 -4.91 -8.87
CA TYR A 256 -5.78 -4.23 -7.59
C TYR A 256 -4.59 -3.30 -7.33
N GLY A 257 -4.83 -2.20 -6.63
CA GLY A 257 -3.80 -1.23 -6.26
C GLY A 257 -3.65 -0.07 -7.24
N TRP A 258 -2.40 0.37 -7.38
CA TRP A 258 -1.96 1.78 -7.41
C TRP A 258 -2.67 2.70 -6.41
N GLY A 259 -2.08 3.86 -6.14
CA GLY A 259 -2.66 4.83 -5.24
C GLY A 259 -1.77 6.05 -5.06
N GLU A 260 -2.13 7.02 -4.22
CA GLU A 260 -3.35 7.05 -3.43
C GLU A 260 -4.49 7.77 -4.17
N ASN A 261 -5.65 7.12 -4.24
CA ASN A 261 -6.87 7.61 -4.89
C ASN A 261 -8.10 7.04 -4.16
N VAL A 262 -9.29 7.63 -4.37
CA VAL A 262 -10.54 6.98 -3.97
C VAL A 262 -11.00 6.04 -5.09
N HIS A 263 -10.87 4.73 -4.89
CA HIS A 263 -11.38 3.74 -5.82
C HIS A 263 -12.83 3.33 -5.47
N PRO A 264 -13.80 3.43 -6.41
CA PRO A 264 -15.19 3.04 -6.15
C PRO A 264 -15.39 1.56 -5.87
N THR A 265 -14.51 0.72 -6.41
CA THR A 265 -14.48 -0.73 -6.28
C THR A 265 -13.06 -1.18 -5.99
N LEU A 266 -12.91 -2.32 -5.31
CA LEU A 266 -11.59 -2.87 -5.00
C LEU A 266 -10.91 -3.39 -6.28
N LYS A 267 -11.67 -4.04 -7.17
CA LYS A 267 -11.20 -4.44 -8.50
C LYS A 267 -11.31 -3.27 -9.47
N HIS A 268 -10.24 -3.01 -10.22
CA HIS A 268 -10.23 -1.98 -11.26
C HIS A 268 -11.12 -2.32 -12.46
N ASN A 269 -11.74 -1.30 -13.04
CA ASN A 269 -12.58 -1.44 -14.23
C ASN A 269 -11.76 -1.24 -15.53
N PHE A 270 -11.85 -2.22 -16.43
CA PHE A 270 -11.23 -2.21 -17.77
C PHE A 270 -12.22 -2.07 -18.92
N THR A 271 -13.52 -1.85 -18.67
CA THR A 271 -14.53 -1.69 -19.73
C THR A 271 -14.38 -0.37 -20.50
N SER A 272 -13.69 0.61 -19.94
CA SER A 272 -13.47 1.94 -20.53
C SER A 272 -12.09 2.47 -20.18
N TYR A 273 -11.61 3.43 -20.98
CA TYR A 273 -10.37 4.14 -20.66
C TYR A 273 -10.57 5.01 -19.42
N THR A 274 -9.90 4.65 -18.33
CA THR A 274 -9.98 5.39 -17.06
C THR A 274 -8.58 5.71 -16.59
N THR A 275 -8.27 7.00 -16.43
CA THR A 275 -6.93 7.45 -16.00
C THR A 275 -6.96 7.83 -14.53
N TRP A 276 -5.90 7.52 -13.80
CA TRP A 276 -5.71 7.85 -12.38
C TRP A 276 -4.41 8.62 -12.22
N GLY A 277 -4.48 9.81 -11.62
CA GLY A 277 -3.31 10.64 -11.36
C GLY A 277 -2.61 10.23 -10.08
N MET A 278 -1.28 10.33 -10.05
CA MET A 278 -0.44 10.07 -8.88
C MET A 278 0.57 11.20 -8.69
N LEU A 279 0.26 12.06 -7.72
CA LEU A 279 1.07 13.18 -7.26
C LEU A 279 0.60 13.50 -5.84
N ALA A 280 1.49 13.43 -4.85
CA ALA A 280 1.14 13.73 -3.46
C ALA A 280 0.42 15.08 -3.38
N ARG A 281 -0.76 15.18 -2.80
CA ARG A 281 -1.53 16.42 -2.84
C ARG A 281 -2.46 16.50 -1.64
N ASP A 282 -2.45 17.66 -1.01
CA ASP A 282 -3.45 18.08 -0.05
C ASP A 282 -4.80 18.27 -0.77
N GLU A 283 -5.50 17.15 -0.95
CA GLU A 283 -6.77 17.06 -1.63
C GLU A 283 -7.65 16.07 -0.84
N PRO A 284 -8.76 16.53 -0.26
CA PRO A 284 -9.69 15.66 0.43
C PRO A 284 -10.22 14.54 -0.48
N PRO A 285 -10.32 13.28 -0.01
CA PRO A 285 -10.95 12.21 -0.76
C PRO A 285 -12.41 12.57 -1.05
N SER A 286 -12.87 12.20 -2.23
CA SER A 286 -14.25 12.42 -2.66
C SER A 286 -14.79 11.14 -3.26
N SER A 287 -15.72 10.51 -2.55
CA SER A 287 -16.34 9.23 -2.93
C SER A 287 -17.62 9.41 -3.75
N ALA A 288 -17.97 10.66 -4.08
CA ALA A 288 -19.17 11.00 -4.86
C ALA A 288 -18.97 10.75 -6.36
N GLY A 289 -19.21 9.51 -6.79
CA GLY A 289 -19.05 9.08 -8.19
C GLY A 289 -17.60 8.77 -8.55
N LEU A 290 -17.33 8.62 -9.86
CA LEU A 290 -15.99 8.30 -10.34
C LEU A 290 -15.14 9.58 -10.42
N ILE A 291 -14.35 9.84 -9.38
CA ILE A 291 -13.41 10.96 -9.30
C ILE A 291 -11.99 10.39 -9.20
N THR A 292 -11.14 10.72 -10.17
CA THR A 292 -9.81 10.11 -10.34
C THR A 292 -8.67 10.99 -9.83
N LYS A 293 -8.96 11.85 -8.85
CA LYS A 293 -8.01 12.80 -8.26
C LYS A 293 -6.88 12.07 -7.55
N ASN A 294 -5.66 12.59 -7.69
CA ASN A 294 -4.53 12.23 -6.85
C ASN A 294 -4.72 12.80 -5.42
N LEU A 295 -4.38 11.99 -4.41
CA LEU A 295 -4.46 12.34 -2.99
C LEU A 295 -3.05 12.45 -2.38
N TYR A 296 -2.89 12.10 -1.10
CA TYR A 296 -1.73 12.40 -0.28
C TYR A 296 -0.48 11.59 -0.64
N GLY A 297 -0.65 10.30 -0.91
CA GLY A 297 0.41 9.35 -1.23
C GLY A 297 0.55 9.00 -2.71
N VAL A 298 1.66 8.34 -3.04
CA VAL A 298 1.98 7.86 -4.39
C VAL A 298 2.56 6.45 -4.33
N HIS A 299 1.79 5.48 -4.81
CA HIS A 299 2.07 4.03 -4.78
C HIS A 299 1.95 3.44 -6.19
N PRO A 300 3.01 3.47 -7.02
CA PRO A 300 3.03 2.86 -8.35
C PRO A 300 3.23 1.33 -8.29
N PHE A 301 2.44 0.66 -7.44
CA PHE A 301 2.44 -0.79 -7.25
C PHE A 301 1.05 -1.36 -7.51
N TYR A 302 0.98 -2.47 -8.24
CA TYR A 302 -0.27 -3.19 -8.46
C TYR A 302 -0.09 -4.70 -8.38
N MET A 303 -1.21 -5.40 -8.18
CA MET A 303 -1.31 -6.86 -8.21
C MET A 303 -2.37 -7.30 -9.22
N VAL A 304 -2.13 -8.44 -9.87
CA VAL A 304 -3.10 -9.08 -10.77
C VAL A 304 -3.28 -10.55 -10.37
N ILE A 305 -4.54 -10.98 -10.25
CA ILE A 305 -4.91 -12.38 -10.07
C ILE A 305 -5.12 -13.02 -11.45
N GLU A 306 -4.26 -13.96 -11.80
CA GLU A 306 -4.26 -14.67 -13.06
C GLU A 306 -5.45 -15.63 -13.17
N PRO A 307 -5.85 -16.03 -14.40
CA PRO A 307 -7.02 -16.91 -14.59
C PRO A 307 -6.98 -18.28 -13.89
N ASP A 308 -5.81 -18.77 -13.48
CA ASP A 308 -5.64 -20.02 -12.75
C ASP A 308 -5.53 -19.85 -11.23
N GLY A 309 -5.70 -18.62 -10.73
CA GLY A 309 -5.58 -18.26 -9.32
C GLY A 309 -4.14 -18.04 -8.85
N ASN A 310 -3.14 -18.09 -9.73
CA ASN A 310 -1.84 -17.52 -9.42
C ASN A 310 -1.92 -15.99 -9.39
N ALA A 311 -0.97 -15.34 -8.75
CA ALA A 311 -0.88 -13.89 -8.68
C ALA A 311 0.53 -13.41 -9.05
N HIS A 312 0.61 -12.19 -9.58
CA HIS A 312 1.85 -11.46 -9.70
C HIS A 312 1.65 -9.99 -9.33
N GLY A 313 2.76 -9.32 -8.97
CA GLY A 313 2.77 -7.89 -8.70
C GLY A 313 3.80 -7.16 -9.55
N VAL A 314 3.59 -5.86 -9.74
CA VAL A 314 4.52 -4.98 -10.45
C VAL A 314 4.67 -3.67 -9.68
N LEU A 315 5.91 -3.28 -9.40
CA LEU A 315 6.27 -1.94 -8.91
C LEU A 315 7.01 -1.20 -10.03
N ILE A 316 6.60 0.03 -10.34
CA ILE A 316 7.36 0.95 -11.19
C ILE A 316 7.99 2.03 -10.30
N LEU A 317 9.29 1.90 -9.99
CA LEU A 317 9.98 2.80 -9.08
C LEU A 317 10.29 4.14 -9.75
N ASN A 318 9.36 5.08 -9.65
CA ASN A 318 9.48 6.44 -10.14
C ASN A 318 8.72 7.40 -9.21
N SER A 319 9.31 8.56 -8.92
CA SER A 319 8.74 9.55 -7.99
C SER A 319 8.37 10.87 -8.66
N ASN A 320 8.55 11.00 -9.98
CA ASN A 320 7.97 12.11 -10.73
C ASN A 320 6.44 12.02 -10.69
N ALA A 321 5.76 13.09 -11.08
CA ALA A 321 4.31 13.01 -11.29
C ALA A 321 4.01 11.97 -12.38
N GLN A 322 3.03 11.13 -12.12
CA GLN A 322 2.75 9.96 -12.96
C GLN A 322 1.26 9.70 -13.03
N GLU A 323 0.85 8.93 -14.01
CA GLU A 323 -0.53 8.49 -14.17
C GLU A 323 -0.59 7.09 -14.77
N VAL A 324 -1.75 6.48 -14.59
CA VAL A 324 -2.03 5.14 -15.06
C VAL A 324 -3.42 5.08 -15.66
N THR A 325 -3.53 4.49 -16.85
CA THR A 325 -4.79 4.34 -17.58
C THR A 325 -5.13 2.87 -17.73
N THR A 326 -6.30 2.44 -17.24
CA THR A 326 -6.91 1.15 -17.60
C THR A 326 -7.55 1.26 -18.97
N ALA A 327 -7.52 0.19 -19.76
CA ALA A 327 -8.14 0.14 -21.08
C ALA A 327 -8.71 -1.27 -21.38
N PRO A 328 -9.71 -1.39 -22.28
CA PRO A 328 -10.21 -2.69 -22.74
C PRO A 328 -9.08 -3.58 -23.26
N GLY A 329 -9.25 -4.91 -23.19
CA GLY A 329 -8.21 -5.85 -23.61
C GLY A 329 -8.05 -7.06 -22.68
N PRO A 330 -7.83 -6.88 -21.37
CA PRO A 330 -7.47 -5.68 -20.59
C PRO A 330 -6.03 -5.20 -20.80
N ALA A 331 -5.82 -3.89 -20.79
CA ALA A 331 -4.50 -3.27 -20.96
C ALA A 331 -4.27 -2.13 -19.96
N LEU A 332 -2.99 -1.88 -19.68
CA LEU A 332 -2.51 -0.85 -18.77
C LEU A 332 -1.55 0.08 -19.51
N ILE A 333 -1.74 1.38 -19.37
CA ILE A 333 -0.84 2.41 -19.92
C ILE A 333 -0.29 3.22 -18.75
N TYR A 334 1.03 3.21 -18.56
CA TYR A 334 1.71 4.01 -17.55
C TYR A 334 2.42 5.19 -18.20
N ARG A 335 2.27 6.37 -17.61
CA ARG A 335 2.94 7.60 -18.05
C ARG A 335 3.58 8.31 -16.88
N THR A 336 4.78 8.84 -17.08
CA THR A 336 5.48 9.67 -16.08
C THR A 336 6.23 10.80 -16.77
N ILE A 337 6.45 11.87 -16.01
CA ILE A 337 6.99 13.13 -16.53
C ILE A 337 8.51 13.26 -16.34
N GLY A 338 9.19 12.18 -15.96
CA GLY A 338 10.63 12.20 -15.76
C GLY A 338 11.19 10.88 -15.28
N GLY A 339 12.48 10.90 -14.92
CA GLY A 339 13.18 9.73 -14.40
C GLY A 339 13.43 8.66 -15.46
N ASN A 340 13.45 7.40 -15.02
CA ASN A 340 13.59 6.20 -15.83
C ASN A 340 12.40 5.25 -15.57
N LEU A 341 12.24 4.21 -16.41
CA LEU A 341 11.29 3.12 -16.14
C LEU A 341 12.04 1.99 -15.44
N ASP A 342 12.01 1.96 -14.11
CA ASP A 342 12.62 0.90 -13.29
C ASP A 342 11.53 -0.02 -12.70
N MET A 343 11.33 -1.19 -13.29
CA MET A 343 10.20 -2.07 -13.02
C MET A 343 10.64 -3.33 -12.28
N TYR A 344 9.90 -3.71 -11.25
CA TYR A 344 10.11 -4.92 -10.45
C TYR A 344 8.88 -5.81 -10.53
N PHE A 345 9.07 -7.08 -10.88
CA PHE A 345 8.02 -8.07 -11.07
C PHE A 345 8.15 -9.15 -9.99
N PHE A 346 7.05 -9.38 -9.28
CA PHE A 346 6.95 -10.30 -8.15
C PHE A 346 6.16 -11.55 -8.57
N PRO A 347 6.78 -12.76 -8.57
CA PRO A 347 6.17 -13.97 -9.15
C PRO A 347 4.99 -14.60 -8.39
N GLY A 348 4.71 -14.25 -7.13
CA GLY A 348 3.74 -15.00 -6.31
C GLY A 348 4.25 -16.42 -5.99
N PRO A 349 3.44 -17.49 -6.06
CA PRO A 349 2.19 -17.57 -6.82
C PRO A 349 0.93 -17.14 -6.07
N THR A 350 0.94 -16.97 -4.75
CA THR A 350 -0.24 -16.49 -4.01
C THR A 350 -0.23 -14.97 -3.86
N PRO A 351 -1.39 -14.31 -3.66
CA PRO A 351 -1.45 -12.87 -3.41
C PRO A 351 -0.63 -12.43 -2.19
N GLU A 352 -0.68 -13.21 -1.10
CA GLU A 352 0.12 -12.94 0.10
C GLU A 352 1.63 -13.03 -0.18
N GLU A 353 2.08 -14.02 -0.96
CA GLU A 353 3.48 -14.12 -1.37
C GLU A 353 3.91 -12.95 -2.27
N VAL A 354 3.05 -12.45 -3.16
CA VAL A 354 3.34 -11.23 -3.94
C VAL A 354 3.62 -10.06 -3.01
N THR A 355 2.78 -9.85 -1.99
CA THR A 355 2.97 -8.77 -1.00
C THR A 355 4.24 -9.00 -0.18
N GLN A 356 4.54 -10.21 0.27
CA GLN A 356 5.80 -10.53 0.96
C GLN A 356 7.03 -10.24 0.09
N GLN A 357 6.99 -10.58 -1.20
CA GLN A 357 8.08 -10.33 -2.15
C GLN A 357 8.26 -8.83 -2.43
N TYR A 358 7.16 -8.07 -2.50
CA TYR A 358 7.18 -6.62 -2.58
C TYR A 358 7.81 -5.99 -1.34
N LEU A 359 7.42 -6.44 -0.14
CA LEU A 359 7.97 -5.93 1.12
C LEU A 359 9.41 -6.40 1.39
N ALA A 360 9.86 -7.52 0.83
CA ALA A 360 11.29 -7.85 0.81
C ALA A 360 12.11 -6.80 0.03
N LEU A 361 11.56 -6.28 -1.08
CA LEU A 361 12.22 -5.23 -1.87
C LEU A 361 12.19 -3.88 -1.14
N ILE A 362 11.00 -3.43 -0.72
CA ILE A 362 10.80 -2.06 -0.20
C ILE A 362 10.97 -1.91 1.31
N GLY A 363 11.02 -3.03 2.04
CA GLY A 363 11.10 -3.13 3.49
C GLY A 363 9.74 -3.41 4.14
N THR A 364 9.77 -4.17 5.23
CA THR A 364 8.58 -4.57 5.99
C THR A 364 8.09 -3.44 6.89
N PRO A 365 6.78 -3.43 7.24
CA PRO A 365 6.21 -2.40 8.08
C PRO A 365 6.80 -2.39 9.49
N PHE A 366 6.84 -1.22 10.13
CA PHE A 366 7.21 -1.11 11.55
C PHE A 366 6.21 -1.84 12.44
N LEU A 367 6.67 -2.27 13.63
CA LEU A 367 5.80 -2.80 14.67
C LEU A 367 5.39 -1.64 15.61
N PRO A 368 4.12 -1.21 15.62
CA PRO A 368 3.68 -0.11 16.50
C PRO A 368 3.72 -0.52 17.98
N ALA A 369 3.70 0.47 18.87
CA ALA A 369 3.44 0.22 20.29
C ALA A 369 2.06 -0.42 20.49
N TYR A 370 1.93 -1.28 21.51
CA TYR A 370 0.69 -2.03 21.72
C TYR A 370 -0.50 -1.11 22.00
N TRP A 371 -0.26 0.00 22.71
CA TRP A 371 -1.28 1.00 23.00
C TRP A 371 -1.82 1.70 21.75
N ALA A 372 -1.04 1.75 20.66
CA ALA A 372 -1.45 2.40 19.41
C ALA A 372 -2.56 1.61 18.69
N LEU A 373 -2.77 0.34 19.06
CA LEU A 373 -3.87 -0.50 18.59
C LEU A 373 -5.18 -0.26 19.35
N GLY A 374 -5.13 0.50 20.45
CA GLY A 374 -6.31 0.90 21.20
C GLY A 374 -7.05 2.05 20.53
N TYR A 375 -8.25 2.33 21.01
CA TYR A 375 -9.09 3.40 20.49
C TYR A 375 -8.44 4.78 20.70
N GLN A 376 -8.59 5.66 19.71
CA GLN A 376 -8.01 7.01 19.69
C GLN A 376 -9.12 8.03 19.49
N ILE A 377 -9.08 9.13 20.25
CA ILE A 377 -10.00 10.26 20.08
C ILE A 377 -9.21 11.48 19.67
N SER A 378 -9.66 12.13 18.59
CA SER A 378 -9.12 13.38 18.05
C SER A 378 -10.26 14.30 17.61
N ARG A 379 -9.92 15.56 17.36
CA ARG A 379 -10.67 16.49 16.49
C ARG A 379 -9.80 17.72 16.20
N TYR A 380 -10.08 18.35 15.07
CA TYR A 380 -9.75 19.74 14.85
C TYR A 380 -10.77 20.65 15.57
N GLY A 381 -10.29 21.75 16.17
CA GLY A 381 -11.10 22.78 16.79
C GLY A 381 -11.50 22.48 18.23
N TYR A 382 -10.60 21.88 19.03
CA TYR A 382 -10.76 21.95 20.50
C TYR A 382 -10.64 23.41 20.93
N LYS A 383 -11.60 23.92 21.72
CA LYS A 383 -11.62 25.36 22.06
C LYS A 383 -10.43 25.78 22.92
N ASN A 384 -10.00 24.89 23.82
CA ASN A 384 -8.88 25.02 24.74
C ASN A 384 -8.70 23.68 25.47
N LEU A 385 -7.73 23.62 26.39
CA LEU A 385 -7.45 22.42 27.17
C LEU A 385 -8.66 21.94 28.00
N ASP A 386 -9.43 22.84 28.62
CA ASP A 386 -10.60 22.47 29.44
C ASP A 386 -11.70 21.80 28.61
N ASP A 387 -11.92 22.27 27.37
CA ASP A 387 -12.87 21.67 26.43
C ASP A 387 -12.44 20.23 26.05
N MET A 388 -11.15 20.05 25.72
CA MET A 388 -10.59 18.72 25.47
C MET A 388 -10.75 17.82 26.69
N MET A 389 -10.39 18.30 27.89
CA MET A 389 -10.53 17.55 29.14
C MET A 389 -11.98 17.11 29.38
N GLY A 390 -12.95 17.99 29.22
CA GLY A 390 -14.37 17.67 29.38
C GLY A 390 -14.86 16.60 28.38
N ILE A 391 -14.40 16.66 27.13
CA ILE A 391 -14.72 15.67 26.09
C ILE A 391 -14.09 14.30 26.40
N ILE A 392 -12.87 14.26 26.91
CA ILE A 392 -12.23 12.99 27.28
C ILE A 392 -12.88 12.40 28.53
N GLU A 393 -13.10 13.23 29.57
CA GLU A 393 -13.68 12.77 30.83
C GLU A 393 -15.10 12.20 30.68
N ARG A 394 -15.93 12.76 29.79
CA ARG A 394 -17.27 12.20 29.53
C ARG A 394 -17.20 10.80 28.90
N ASN A 395 -16.23 10.54 28.02
CA ASN A 395 -16.05 9.24 27.37
C ASN A 395 -15.52 8.20 28.38
N VAL A 396 -14.53 8.58 29.18
CA VAL A 396 -14.00 7.75 30.27
C VAL A 396 -15.12 7.41 31.27
N LYS A 397 -15.94 8.38 31.65
CA LYS A 397 -17.08 8.18 32.56
C LYS A 397 -18.16 7.26 31.96
N ALA A 398 -18.33 7.28 30.64
CA ALA A 398 -19.22 6.37 29.93
C ALA A 398 -18.68 4.93 29.83
N GLY A 399 -17.42 4.68 30.22
CA GLY A 399 -16.80 3.37 30.16
C GLY A 399 -16.32 2.98 28.76
N VAL A 400 -16.18 3.94 27.84
CA VAL A 400 -15.61 3.69 26.51
C VAL A 400 -14.12 3.36 26.66
N PRO A 401 -13.63 2.22 26.14
CA PRO A 401 -12.21 1.94 26.08
C PRO A 401 -11.49 3.03 25.28
N LEU A 402 -10.44 3.62 25.86
CA LEU A 402 -9.70 4.73 25.28
C LEU A 402 -8.25 4.62 25.67
N ASP A 403 -7.37 4.44 24.68
CA ASP A 403 -5.93 4.37 24.92
C ASP A 403 -5.24 5.69 24.61
N THR A 404 -5.69 6.41 23.57
CA THR A 404 -4.94 7.56 23.05
C THR A 404 -5.82 8.80 22.91
N VAL A 405 -5.35 9.90 23.49
CA VAL A 405 -5.90 11.25 23.26
C VAL A 405 -4.99 11.95 22.26
N VAL A 406 -5.56 12.43 21.16
CA VAL A 406 -4.84 13.15 20.11
C VAL A 406 -5.19 14.63 20.20
N ALA A 407 -4.18 15.50 20.17
CA ALA A 407 -4.39 16.94 20.08
C ALA A 407 -3.93 17.45 18.71
N ASP A 408 -4.85 18.13 18.03
CA ASP A 408 -4.65 18.83 16.75
C ASP A 408 -3.97 20.19 16.96
N ILE A 409 -3.74 20.97 15.90
CA ILE A 409 -2.93 22.19 15.87
C ILE A 409 -3.39 23.29 16.85
N ASP A 410 -4.61 23.19 17.38
CA ASP A 410 -5.18 24.11 18.37
C ASP A 410 -4.32 24.25 19.63
N TYR A 411 -3.53 23.22 19.99
CA TYR A 411 -2.67 23.27 21.16
C TYR A 411 -1.48 24.22 21.01
N MET A 412 -1.09 24.51 19.77
CA MET A 412 0.09 25.31 19.43
C MET A 412 -0.19 26.80 19.66
N ASP A 413 0.86 27.58 19.91
CA ASP A 413 0.76 29.04 19.93
C ASP A 413 0.61 29.55 18.49
N ARG A 414 -0.61 29.93 18.10
CA ARG A 414 -0.96 30.39 16.73
C ARG A 414 -0.37 29.46 15.66
N TYR A 415 -0.62 28.16 15.83
CA TYR A 415 -0.25 27.09 14.90
C TYR A 415 1.26 26.91 14.66
N LYS A 416 2.12 27.51 15.50
CA LYS A 416 3.58 27.33 15.41
C LYS A 416 3.99 26.00 16.04
N ASP A 417 4.61 25.17 15.23
CA ASP A 417 5.24 23.92 15.66
C ASP A 417 6.15 24.09 16.90
N PHE A 418 6.19 23.06 17.77
CA PHE A 418 6.98 23.03 19.01
C PHE A 418 6.68 24.14 20.03
N THR A 419 5.44 24.62 20.07
CA THR A 419 4.96 25.61 21.04
C THR A 419 3.66 25.18 21.71
N THR A 420 3.29 25.85 22.81
CA THR A 420 2.01 25.63 23.50
C THR A 420 1.31 26.97 23.68
N GLY A 421 0.07 27.08 23.19
CA GLY A 421 -0.72 28.31 23.25
C GLY A 421 -1.17 28.69 24.66
N GLU A 422 -1.67 29.91 24.83
CA GLU A 422 -2.11 30.44 26.15
C GLU A 422 -3.24 29.58 26.77
N GLY A 423 -4.21 29.15 25.96
CA GLY A 423 -5.30 28.26 26.38
C GLY A 423 -4.89 26.82 26.70
N TRP A 424 -3.60 26.49 26.60
CA TRP A 424 -3.07 25.13 26.66
C TRP A 424 -1.90 24.94 27.63
N GLN A 425 -1.55 25.94 28.45
CA GLN A 425 -0.40 25.90 29.36
C GLN A 425 -0.41 24.71 30.36
N GLY A 426 -1.58 24.11 30.65
CA GLY A 426 -1.71 22.92 31.49
C GLY A 426 -1.50 21.58 30.77
N LEU A 427 -1.19 21.57 29.47
CA LEU A 427 -1.16 20.36 28.64
C LEU A 427 -0.17 19.32 29.19
N SER A 428 1.01 19.74 29.64
CA SER A 428 2.02 18.86 30.23
C SER A 428 1.47 18.07 31.42
N ASP A 429 0.76 18.74 32.32
CA ASP A 429 0.20 18.11 33.52
C ASP A 429 -1.00 17.23 33.19
N TYR A 430 -1.78 17.61 32.18
CA TYR A 430 -2.84 16.75 31.67
C TYR A 430 -2.30 15.46 31.04
N VAL A 431 -1.24 15.53 30.23
CA VAL A 431 -0.59 14.33 29.66
C VAL A 431 -0.08 13.41 30.77
N LYS A 432 0.53 13.94 31.83
CA LYS A 432 0.92 13.14 33.02
C LYS A 432 -0.29 12.51 33.71
N LYS A 433 -1.43 13.22 33.80
CA LYS A 433 -2.69 12.66 34.31
C LYS A 433 -3.18 11.50 33.44
N LEU A 434 -3.16 11.64 32.11
CA LEU A 434 -3.50 10.55 31.18
C LEU A 434 -2.60 9.33 31.41
N HIS A 435 -1.29 9.54 31.54
CA HIS A 435 -0.34 8.44 31.84
C HIS A 435 -0.66 7.72 33.14
N SER A 436 -1.04 8.44 34.20
CA SER A 436 -1.44 7.85 35.49
C SER A 436 -2.68 6.97 35.39
N GLN A 437 -3.52 7.22 34.37
CA GLN A 437 -4.73 6.45 34.06
C GLN A 437 -4.46 5.33 33.04
N GLY A 438 -3.22 5.17 32.58
CA GLY A 438 -2.84 4.17 31.58
C GLY A 438 -3.15 4.56 30.14
N MET A 439 -3.49 5.82 29.88
CA MET A 439 -3.68 6.39 28.55
C MET A 439 -2.37 6.98 28.00
N ARG A 440 -2.41 7.41 26.74
CA ARG A 440 -1.30 7.93 25.93
C ARG A 440 -1.73 9.19 25.21
N ASN A 441 -0.76 9.97 24.76
CA ASN A 441 -0.99 11.18 23.98
C ASN A 441 -0.22 11.19 22.66
N ILE A 442 -0.90 11.58 21.59
CA ILE A 442 -0.30 11.92 20.30
C ILE A 442 -0.53 13.41 20.06
N LEU A 443 0.49 14.09 19.55
CA LEU A 443 0.39 15.48 19.12
C LEU A 443 0.65 15.54 17.60
N ILE A 444 -0.11 16.40 16.92
CA ILE A 444 0.15 16.77 15.52
C ILE A 444 1.34 17.72 15.42
N TYR A 445 2.05 17.64 14.29
CA TYR A 445 3.12 18.54 13.87
C TYR A 445 3.05 18.72 12.35
N ASP A 446 3.30 19.94 11.89
CA ASP A 446 3.36 20.28 10.47
C ASP A 446 4.80 20.57 10.05
N PRO A 447 5.25 20.13 8.88
CA PRO A 447 6.62 20.36 8.46
C PRO A 447 6.95 21.84 8.24
N ALA A 448 5.95 22.71 8.06
CA ALA A 448 6.15 24.09 7.67
C ALA A 448 6.45 25.00 8.87
N ILE A 449 7.66 25.56 8.91
CA ILE A 449 8.18 26.30 10.07
C ILE A 449 8.14 27.79 9.83
N GLN A 450 7.39 28.52 10.65
CA GLN A 450 7.35 29.99 10.62
C GLN A 450 8.77 30.60 10.73
N VAL A 451 9.10 31.60 9.92
CA VAL A 451 10.51 31.98 9.72
C VAL A 451 11.08 33.05 10.66
N ASP A 452 10.29 33.53 11.62
CA ASP A 452 10.69 34.61 12.54
C ASP A 452 10.57 34.23 14.02
N TYR A 453 10.59 32.92 14.33
CA TYR A 453 10.61 32.44 15.71
C TYR A 453 11.78 31.46 15.97
N ASP A 454 11.81 31.03 17.22
CA ASP A 454 12.92 30.32 17.83
C ASP A 454 13.28 28.97 17.18
N SER A 455 12.31 28.18 16.71
CA SER A 455 12.63 26.89 16.06
C SER A 455 13.37 27.11 14.74
N PHE A 456 12.88 28.04 13.91
CA PHE A 456 13.57 28.43 12.67
C PHE A 456 14.95 29.00 12.96
N LYS A 457 15.07 29.89 13.96
CA LYS A 457 16.38 30.42 14.37
C LYS A 457 17.34 29.30 14.75
N ARG A 458 16.91 28.31 15.55
CA ARG A 458 17.74 27.14 15.90
C ARG A 458 18.08 26.29 14.68
N GLY A 459 17.17 26.14 13.73
CA GLY A 459 17.45 25.49 12.45
C GLY A 459 18.55 26.20 11.68
N ARG A 460 18.49 27.52 11.58
CA ARG A 460 19.54 28.35 10.96
C ARG A 460 20.88 28.22 11.69
N ASP A 461 20.87 28.31 13.02
CA ASP A 461 22.06 28.18 13.87
C ASP A 461 22.70 26.76 13.74
N ALA A 462 21.88 25.73 13.53
CA ALA A 462 22.30 24.34 13.31
C ALA A 462 22.69 24.03 11.84
N ASN A 463 22.65 25.02 10.94
CA ASN A 463 22.83 24.84 9.50
C ASN A 463 21.86 23.81 8.88
N ALA A 464 20.66 23.67 9.44
CA ALA A 464 19.58 22.91 8.82
C ALA A 464 19.25 23.52 7.45
N ARG A 465 18.93 22.65 6.49
CA ARG A 465 18.52 23.05 5.15
C ARG A 465 17.01 23.13 5.07
N PHE A 466 16.57 24.09 4.28
CA PHE A 466 15.18 24.26 3.89
C PHE A 466 15.12 24.20 2.37
N ILE A 467 13.95 23.95 1.81
CA ILE A 467 13.72 23.98 0.36
C ILE A 467 14.08 25.38 -0.16
N GLU A 468 14.94 25.44 -1.17
CA GLU A 468 15.48 26.70 -1.69
C GLU A 468 15.05 26.95 -3.13
N TRP A 469 14.98 28.22 -3.52
CA TRP A 469 15.11 28.64 -4.91
C TRP A 469 16.46 28.18 -5.47
N GLU A 470 16.47 27.78 -6.74
CA GLU A 470 17.71 27.40 -7.42
C GLU A 470 18.67 28.58 -7.49
N ARG A 471 18.14 29.75 -7.89
CA ARG A 471 18.93 30.96 -8.15
C ARG A 471 18.43 32.19 -7.38
N PRO A 472 19.32 33.12 -7.01
CA PRO A 472 18.94 34.32 -6.24
C PRO A 472 17.94 35.25 -6.94
N ASP A 473 17.90 35.26 -8.27
CA ASP A 473 16.99 36.09 -9.08
C ASP A 473 15.55 35.56 -9.11
N GLN A 474 15.32 34.32 -8.66
CA GLN A 474 13.98 33.72 -8.53
C GLN A 474 13.33 34.05 -7.17
N VAL A 475 14.11 34.51 -6.20
CA VAL A 475 13.64 34.78 -4.83
C VAL A 475 12.63 35.91 -4.84
N MET A 476 11.45 35.67 -4.27
CA MET A 476 10.42 36.70 -4.07
C MET A 476 10.83 37.68 -2.97
N ARG A 477 11.49 38.77 -3.37
CA ARG A 477 11.99 39.79 -2.43
C ARG A 477 10.88 40.52 -1.66
N SER A 478 9.67 40.61 -2.21
CA SER A 478 8.52 41.19 -1.49
C SER A 478 8.20 40.46 -0.19
N ILE A 479 8.41 39.14 -0.15
CA ILE A 479 8.20 38.28 1.01
C ILE A 479 9.50 38.10 1.79
N GLN A 480 10.58 37.71 1.13
CA GLN A 480 11.84 37.33 1.78
C GLN A 480 12.42 38.45 2.65
N ASP A 481 12.35 39.69 2.16
CA ASP A 481 13.00 40.82 2.83
C ASP A 481 12.23 41.31 4.06
N LEU A 482 11.01 40.79 4.31
CA LEU A 482 10.22 41.03 5.53
C LEU A 482 10.82 40.32 6.75
N TYR A 483 11.64 39.29 6.56
CA TYR A 483 12.06 38.37 7.61
C TYR A 483 13.59 38.36 7.77
N PRO A 484 14.15 38.99 8.83
CA PRO A 484 15.60 39.10 9.00
C PRO A 484 16.36 37.77 8.99
N LEU A 485 15.77 36.68 9.50
CA LEU A 485 16.41 35.35 9.55
C LEU A 485 16.43 34.62 8.20
N ALA A 486 15.54 35.00 7.29
CA ALA A 486 15.43 34.44 5.95
C ALA A 486 15.94 35.41 4.86
N LYS A 487 16.18 36.68 5.23
CA LYS A 487 16.75 37.71 4.37
C LYS A 487 18.12 37.28 3.84
N ASP A 488 18.40 37.62 2.59
CA ASP A 488 19.65 37.29 1.88
C ASP A 488 19.92 35.77 1.72
N THR A 489 18.91 34.93 1.94
CA THR A 489 18.94 33.50 1.62
C THR A 489 18.20 33.18 0.32
N LYS A 490 18.24 31.91 -0.09
CA LYS A 490 17.37 31.37 -1.15
C LYS A 490 16.21 30.55 -0.61
N ILE A 491 15.97 30.55 0.71
CA ILE A 491 14.92 29.72 1.33
C ILE A 491 13.57 30.10 0.75
N MET A 492 12.86 29.14 0.16
CA MET A 492 11.54 29.36 -0.41
C MET A 492 10.52 29.50 0.71
N LEU A 493 9.75 30.59 0.68
CA LEU A 493 8.75 30.91 1.69
C LEU A 493 7.34 30.68 1.14
N GLY A 494 6.50 30.05 1.96
CA GLY A 494 5.12 29.74 1.66
C GLY A 494 4.17 30.19 2.77
N VAL A 495 2.93 29.69 2.72
CA VAL A 495 1.85 29.97 3.69
C VAL A 495 1.17 28.64 4.02
N VAL A 496 1.03 28.33 5.31
CA VAL A 496 0.28 27.17 5.82
C VAL A 496 -0.54 27.66 7.02
N TRP A 497 -0.58 26.97 8.16
CA TRP A 497 -1.38 27.35 9.32
C TRP A 497 -0.84 28.54 10.13
N PRO A 498 0.48 28.70 10.36
CA PRO A 498 0.99 29.82 11.15
C PRO A 498 0.67 31.19 10.55
N ASP A 499 0.55 32.20 11.41
CA ASP A 499 0.21 33.59 11.05
C ASP A 499 1.22 34.34 10.17
N ARG A 500 2.35 33.72 9.87
CA ARG A 500 3.40 34.34 9.05
C ARG A 500 3.98 33.30 8.11
N HIS A 501 4.68 33.78 7.08
CA HIS A 501 5.32 32.92 6.11
C HIS A 501 6.21 31.84 6.73
N VAL A 502 6.19 30.67 6.11
CA VAL A 502 6.84 29.45 6.59
C VAL A 502 7.90 28.95 5.61
N ALA A 503 8.91 28.27 6.14
CA ALA A 503 9.92 27.55 5.37
C ALA A 503 9.75 26.04 5.55
N PHE A 504 10.10 25.27 4.53
CA PHE A 504 9.92 23.82 4.49
C PHE A 504 11.28 23.13 4.67
N PRO A 505 11.50 22.33 5.73
CA PRO A 505 12.74 21.60 5.94
C PRO A 505 13.08 20.68 4.77
N ASP A 506 14.37 20.65 4.40
CA ASP A 506 14.88 19.71 3.40
C ASP A 506 15.31 18.41 4.08
N PHE A 507 14.38 17.46 4.22
CA PHE A 507 14.64 16.14 4.80
C PHE A 507 15.51 15.23 3.92
N LEU A 508 15.84 15.66 2.68
CA LEU A 508 16.82 15.00 1.82
C LEU A 508 18.23 15.62 1.95
N ASP A 509 18.44 16.53 2.90
CA ASP A 509 19.74 17.10 3.22
C ASP A 509 20.80 16.02 3.47
N THR A 510 21.79 15.97 2.57
CA THR A 510 22.88 14.99 2.61
C THR A 510 23.89 15.23 3.72
N SER A 511 23.84 16.38 4.40
CA SER A 511 24.69 16.70 5.56
C SER A 511 24.10 16.22 6.90
N ASN A 512 22.85 15.75 6.88
CA ASN A 512 22.09 15.31 8.06
C ASN A 512 21.80 16.43 9.10
N ASN A 513 22.09 17.69 8.78
CA ASN A 513 21.83 18.82 9.68
C ASN A 513 20.32 19.03 9.88
N THR A 514 19.53 18.94 8.80
CA THR A 514 18.07 19.07 8.91
C THR A 514 17.47 17.98 9.79
N ALA A 515 17.83 16.72 9.57
CA ALA A 515 17.33 15.61 10.38
C ALA A 515 17.75 15.75 11.85
N ASN A 516 19.00 16.13 12.13
CA ASN A 516 19.48 16.34 13.49
C ASN A 516 18.74 17.49 14.19
N TRP A 517 18.53 18.62 13.51
CA TRP A 517 17.75 19.74 14.06
C TRP A 517 16.31 19.33 14.34
N TRP A 518 15.63 18.66 13.41
CA TRP A 518 14.27 18.16 13.57
C TRP A 518 14.13 17.25 14.79
N ILE A 519 15.06 16.29 14.92
CA ILE A 519 15.17 15.39 16.06
C ILE A 519 15.35 16.18 17.37
N ASP A 520 16.20 17.21 17.37
CA ASP A 520 16.49 17.99 18.57
C ASP A 520 15.33 18.92 18.97
N GLU A 521 14.51 19.41 18.04
CA GLU A 521 13.26 20.14 18.33
C GLU A 521 12.24 19.24 19.02
N PHE A 522 12.01 18.03 18.50
CA PHE A 522 11.15 17.04 19.18
C PHE A 522 11.65 16.69 20.58
N VAL A 523 12.95 16.40 20.73
CA VAL A 523 13.54 16.12 22.06
C VAL A 523 13.37 17.30 23.01
N ARG A 524 13.47 18.55 22.51
CA ARG A 524 13.29 19.76 23.30
C ARG A 524 11.84 19.95 23.72
N TYR A 525 10.89 19.72 22.83
CA TYR A 525 9.47 19.88 23.12
C TYR A 525 8.93 18.74 23.99
N TRP A 526 9.41 17.50 23.79
CA TRP A 526 9.06 16.35 24.64
C TRP A 526 9.39 16.57 26.12
N LYS A 527 10.49 17.28 26.41
CA LYS A 527 10.85 17.68 27.78
C LYS A 527 9.83 18.63 28.43
N GLN A 528 9.02 19.31 27.62
CA GLN A 528 7.95 20.20 28.07
C GLN A 528 6.63 19.43 28.15
N VAL A 529 6.27 18.70 27.09
CA VAL A 529 5.05 17.88 27.00
C VAL A 529 5.44 16.45 26.67
N PRO A 530 5.33 15.49 27.62
CA PRO A 530 5.83 14.14 27.44
C PRO A 530 4.87 13.26 26.61
N TYR A 531 4.68 13.59 25.34
CA TYR A 531 3.84 12.82 24.40
C TYR A 531 4.44 11.42 24.12
N ASP A 532 3.61 10.50 23.60
CA ASP A 532 3.95 9.08 23.38
C ASP A 532 4.06 8.69 21.89
N GLY A 533 3.40 9.44 21.00
CA GLY A 533 3.46 9.26 19.55
C GLY A 533 3.34 10.59 18.82
N ILE A 534 3.57 10.56 17.51
CA ILE A 534 3.66 11.75 16.66
C ILE A 534 2.75 11.57 15.44
N TRP A 535 1.93 12.57 15.17
CA TRP A 535 1.19 12.69 13.92
C TRP A 535 1.85 13.78 13.08
N ILE A 536 2.42 13.43 11.92
CA ILE A 536 2.94 14.40 10.95
C ILE A 536 1.93 14.58 9.81
N ASP A 537 1.49 15.81 9.63
CA ASP A 537 0.47 16.18 8.66
C ASP A 537 0.99 17.24 7.66
N MET A 538 0.18 17.60 6.66
CA MET A 538 0.48 18.67 5.70
C MET A 538 1.77 18.43 4.89
N ASN A 539 2.18 17.18 4.75
CA ASN A 539 3.52 16.78 4.32
C ASN A 539 3.63 16.19 2.90
N GLU A 540 2.71 16.56 2.00
CA GLU A 540 2.83 16.28 0.57
C GLU A 540 4.00 16.97 -0.15
N PRO A 541 4.57 18.12 0.27
CA PRO A 541 4.13 19.12 1.28
C PRO A 541 3.02 20.06 0.77
N ALA A 542 2.09 20.37 1.66
CA ALA A 542 1.01 21.32 1.41
C ALA A 542 1.50 22.77 1.48
N ASN A 543 0.98 23.63 0.61
CA ASN A 543 1.20 25.08 0.68
C ASN A 543 -0.04 25.82 0.19
N PHE A 544 -0.53 26.80 0.93
CA PHE A 544 -1.76 27.52 0.60
C PHE A 544 -1.52 28.57 -0.49
N GLY A 545 -2.41 28.59 -1.49
CA GLY A 545 -2.53 29.70 -2.42
C GLY A 545 -1.43 29.87 -3.47
N THR A 546 -0.55 28.90 -3.68
CA THR A 546 0.54 29.02 -4.68
C THR A 546 0.00 29.44 -6.04
N ASN A 547 0.50 30.56 -6.57
CA ASN A 547 0.05 31.24 -7.79
C ASN A 547 -1.36 31.87 -7.77
N GLU A 548 -2.14 31.74 -6.69
CA GLU A 548 -3.50 32.29 -6.59
C GLU A 548 -3.50 33.77 -6.20
N ALA A 549 -4.21 34.62 -6.95
CA ALA A 549 -4.27 36.06 -6.66
C ALA A 549 -5.02 36.38 -5.35
N THR A 550 -6.06 35.59 -5.06
CA THR A 550 -6.92 35.71 -3.88
C THR A 550 -7.21 34.30 -3.34
N PRO A 551 -6.27 33.73 -2.57
CA PRO A 551 -6.45 32.40 -1.98
C PRO A 551 -7.54 32.39 -0.92
N TRP A 552 -8.06 31.21 -0.60
CA TRP A 552 -9.21 31.02 0.30
C TRP A 552 -9.01 31.70 1.68
N TYR A 553 -7.79 31.68 2.21
CA TYR A 553 -7.47 32.22 3.53
C TYR A 553 -7.58 33.74 3.60
N PHE A 554 -7.62 34.48 2.47
CA PHE A 554 -7.85 35.93 2.49
C PHE A 554 -9.22 36.34 3.03
N SER A 555 -10.15 35.39 3.05
CA SER A 555 -11.51 35.55 3.58
C SER A 555 -11.70 34.89 4.94
N ASN A 556 -10.67 34.23 5.48
CA ASN A 556 -10.73 33.58 6.78
C ASN A 556 -10.35 34.59 7.87
N PRO A 557 -11.24 34.91 8.83
CA PRO A 557 -10.95 35.89 9.88
C PRO A 557 -9.85 35.44 10.86
N ASP A 558 -9.54 34.14 10.92
CA ASP A 558 -8.53 33.60 11.84
C ASP A 558 -7.14 33.43 11.19
N HIS A 559 -7.00 33.77 9.91
CA HIS A 559 -5.73 33.72 9.19
C HIS A 559 -5.39 35.07 8.54
N PRO A 560 -4.14 35.56 8.63
CA PRO A 560 -3.75 36.80 7.98
C PRO A 560 -3.70 36.69 6.44
N ASN A 561 -3.82 37.84 5.76
CA ASN A 561 -3.79 37.92 4.30
C ASN A 561 -2.34 37.99 3.77
N ASP A 562 -1.52 37.02 4.14
CA ASP A 562 -0.13 36.92 3.69
C ASP A 562 -0.02 36.68 2.18
N GLU A 563 0.90 37.39 1.51
CA GLU A 563 1.11 37.27 0.06
C GLU A 563 1.48 35.82 -0.32
N ALA A 564 0.64 35.17 -1.14
CA ALA A 564 0.88 33.78 -1.53
C ALA A 564 2.14 33.63 -2.42
N LEU A 565 2.83 32.49 -2.28
CA LEU A 565 3.97 32.10 -3.12
C LEU A 565 3.63 32.19 -4.62
N LYS A 566 4.49 32.87 -5.38
CA LYS A 566 4.41 33.01 -6.85
C LYS A 566 5.61 32.35 -7.51
N CYS A 567 5.35 31.35 -8.34
CA CYS A 567 6.38 30.77 -9.19
C CYS A 567 6.64 31.70 -10.39
N PRO A 568 7.90 31.87 -10.82
CA PRO A 568 8.23 32.70 -11.98
C PRO A 568 7.77 32.04 -13.29
N MET A 569 6.49 32.16 -13.63
CA MET A 569 5.83 31.52 -14.78
C MET A 569 5.79 32.40 -16.05
N GLN A 570 6.56 33.49 -16.13
CA GLN A 570 6.45 34.46 -17.22
C GLN A 570 6.83 33.85 -18.59
N GLU A 571 5.92 33.96 -19.56
CA GLU A 571 6.11 33.44 -20.92
C GLU A 571 7.32 34.11 -21.61
N GLY A 572 8.23 33.31 -22.18
CA GLY A 572 9.43 33.79 -22.86
C GLY A 572 10.55 34.28 -21.92
N GLY A 573 10.39 34.17 -20.61
CA GLY A 573 11.44 34.42 -19.61
C GLY A 573 12.51 33.32 -19.57
N LYS A 574 13.64 33.60 -18.90
CA LYS A 574 14.75 32.64 -18.69
C LYS A 574 14.36 31.39 -17.89
N ASP A 575 13.39 31.53 -16.99
CA ASP A 575 12.81 30.43 -16.21
C ASP A 575 11.69 29.75 -16.96
N ALA A 576 11.25 30.33 -18.07
CA ALA A 576 10.15 29.80 -18.83
C ALA A 576 10.53 28.42 -19.38
N GLU A 577 11.72 28.12 -19.89
CA GLU A 577 12.02 26.73 -20.33
C GLU A 577 12.12 25.70 -19.16
N GLN A 578 12.33 26.18 -17.92
CA GLN A 578 12.47 25.36 -16.71
C GLN A 578 11.15 25.24 -15.89
N VAL A 579 10.24 26.22 -16.04
CA VAL A 579 8.90 26.34 -15.44
C VAL A 579 7.78 26.03 -16.45
N GLN A 580 7.95 26.42 -17.71
CA GLN A 580 7.15 26.03 -18.88
C GLN A 580 7.40 24.55 -19.17
N ASN A 581 6.47 23.77 -18.70
CA ASN A 581 5.57 23.18 -19.68
C ASN A 581 4.41 24.21 -19.82
N ASN A 582 4.23 24.82 -21.00
CA ASN A 582 3.36 25.99 -21.26
C ASN A 582 1.94 25.89 -20.64
N LEU A 583 1.74 26.60 -19.53
CA LEU A 583 0.53 26.52 -18.70
C LEU A 583 -0.31 27.82 -18.71
N LEU A 584 -0.04 28.75 -19.64
CA LEU A 584 -0.68 30.08 -19.69
C LEU A 584 -1.18 30.52 -21.09
N ARG A 585 -1.52 29.56 -21.97
CA ARG A 585 -2.10 29.87 -23.30
C ARG A 585 -3.50 29.30 -23.58
N LEU A 586 -4.24 28.91 -22.55
CA LEU A 586 -5.57 28.28 -22.70
C LEU A 586 -6.77 29.23 -22.48
N PHE A 587 -6.58 30.55 -22.51
CA PHE A 587 -7.71 31.51 -22.41
C PHE A 587 -7.94 32.45 -23.59
N LEU A 588 -7.31 32.28 -24.77
CA LEU A 588 -7.71 33.05 -25.95
C LEU A 588 -7.81 32.20 -27.23
N PRO A 589 -8.89 32.34 -28.02
CA PRO A 589 -9.18 31.49 -29.17
C PRO A 589 -8.49 32.02 -30.43
N LEU A 590 -7.48 31.33 -30.98
CA LEU A 590 -7.08 31.49 -32.38
C LEU A 590 -6.56 30.16 -33.00
N PRO A 591 -6.80 29.93 -34.31
CA PRO A 591 -6.64 28.63 -34.97
C PRO A 591 -5.21 28.39 -35.46
N GLY A 592 -4.75 27.14 -35.31
CA GLY A 592 -3.55 26.62 -35.95
C GLY A 592 -2.32 26.57 -35.05
N LYS A 593 -2.07 25.36 -34.52
CA LYS A 593 -0.86 24.87 -33.82
C LYS A 593 -0.79 25.18 -32.31
N SER A 594 -1.18 24.16 -31.54
CA SER A 594 -1.46 24.16 -30.10
C SER A 594 -0.89 22.90 -29.45
N TRP A 595 -0.04 23.01 -28.42
CA TRP A 595 0.42 21.85 -27.63
C TRP A 595 0.60 22.25 -26.15
N GLY A 596 -0.34 21.80 -25.29
CA GLY A 596 -0.33 21.96 -23.83
C GLY A 596 0.04 20.66 -23.12
N PHE A 597 0.34 20.71 -21.82
CA PHE A 597 0.74 19.54 -21.02
C PHE A 597 -0.43 19.02 -20.19
N PHE A 598 -0.78 17.75 -20.38
CA PHE A 598 -1.90 17.12 -19.72
C PHE A 598 -1.51 15.67 -19.40
N GLY A 599 -1.48 15.34 -18.11
CA GLY A 599 -1.89 14.01 -17.68
C GLY A 599 -3.40 14.08 -17.49
N ILE A 600 -4.14 13.15 -18.08
CA ILE A 600 -5.61 13.16 -18.15
C ILE A 600 -6.23 13.30 -16.75
N SER A 601 -5.62 12.75 -15.69
CA SER A 601 -6.21 12.78 -14.33
C SER A 601 -5.44 13.57 -13.28
N ILE A 602 -4.32 14.17 -13.63
CA ILE A 602 -3.71 15.21 -12.78
C ILE A 602 -4.57 16.50 -12.79
N TYR A 603 -5.62 16.56 -13.64
CA TYR A 603 -6.39 17.77 -13.93
C TYR A 603 -7.89 17.61 -14.26
N LEU A 604 -8.52 16.44 -14.17
CA LEU A 604 -9.93 16.27 -14.60
C LEU A 604 -10.95 16.75 -13.56
N LEU A 605 -11.04 18.07 -13.37
CA LEU A 605 -12.30 18.80 -13.23
C LEU A 605 -12.17 20.10 -14.04
N PRO A 606 -13.24 20.61 -14.67
CA PRO A 606 -13.23 21.76 -15.57
C PRO A 606 -12.98 23.11 -14.88
N VAL A 607 -12.15 23.15 -13.84
CA VAL A 607 -11.74 24.36 -13.16
C VAL A 607 -10.47 24.89 -13.81
N GLN A 608 -10.65 26.01 -14.49
CA GLN A 608 -9.61 26.86 -15.08
C GLN A 608 -8.45 27.11 -14.07
N GLY A 609 -7.21 26.71 -14.38
CA GLY A 609 -6.01 27.28 -13.73
C GLY A 609 -5.25 26.45 -12.67
N THR A 610 -5.26 25.11 -12.72
CA THR A 610 -4.41 24.27 -11.85
C THR A 610 -3.09 23.85 -12.52
N TYR A 611 -2.02 23.79 -11.74
CA TYR A 611 -0.62 23.48 -12.10
C TYR A 611 0.04 22.46 -11.14
N LEU A 612 1.22 21.92 -11.48
CA LEU A 612 2.00 21.03 -10.58
C LEU A 612 2.30 21.67 -9.22
N ALA A 613 2.45 23.00 -9.20
CA ALA A 613 2.69 23.79 -8.00
C ALA A 613 1.41 24.14 -7.22
N SER A 614 0.23 23.71 -7.66
CA SER A 614 -1.02 24.00 -6.94
C SER A 614 -1.05 23.29 -5.60
N LYS A 615 -1.45 24.02 -4.55
CA LYS A 615 -1.42 23.57 -3.15
C LYS A 615 -0.06 23.00 -2.68
N THR A 616 1.05 23.42 -3.30
CA THR A 616 2.40 22.95 -2.95
C THR A 616 3.45 23.98 -3.42
N LEU A 617 4.73 23.65 -3.37
CA LEU A 617 5.83 24.55 -3.70
C LEU A 617 6.13 24.61 -5.20
N CYS A 618 6.96 25.57 -5.59
CA CYS A 618 7.39 25.69 -6.98
C CYS A 618 8.29 24.52 -7.40
N MET A 619 8.01 23.91 -8.56
CA MET A 619 8.78 22.77 -9.08
C MET A 619 10.25 23.08 -9.39
N LEU A 620 10.60 24.37 -9.53
CA LEU A 620 11.98 24.84 -9.67
C LEU A 620 12.82 24.73 -8.40
N ALA A 621 12.17 24.59 -7.25
CA ALA A 621 12.87 24.53 -5.99
C ALA A 621 13.90 23.39 -6.00
N VAL A 622 14.91 23.52 -5.16
CA VAL A 622 15.97 22.54 -5.01
C VAL A 622 16.04 22.02 -3.58
N GLN A 623 16.41 20.75 -3.48
CA GLN A 623 16.59 19.95 -2.27
C GLN A 623 17.91 19.17 -2.37
N ALA A 624 18.23 18.42 -1.31
CA ALA A 624 19.45 17.64 -1.18
C ALA A 624 20.70 18.50 -1.48
N ASN A 625 20.82 19.64 -0.77
CA ASN A 625 21.93 20.59 -0.95
C ASN A 625 22.05 21.13 -2.39
N GLY A 626 20.91 21.35 -3.06
CA GLY A 626 20.87 21.90 -4.42
C GLY A 626 21.07 20.88 -5.53
N THR A 627 21.22 19.59 -5.20
CA THR A 627 21.51 18.53 -6.18
C THR A 627 20.26 17.90 -6.80
N GLN A 628 19.10 18.06 -6.16
CA GLN A 628 17.82 17.52 -6.62
C GLN A 628 16.82 18.65 -6.85
N ARG A 629 16.07 18.58 -7.95
CA ARG A 629 14.92 19.47 -8.19
C ARG A 629 13.68 18.89 -7.55
N PHE A 630 12.89 19.76 -6.92
CA PHE A 630 11.62 19.41 -6.29
C PHE A 630 10.66 18.71 -7.26
N TYR A 631 10.68 19.08 -8.55
CA TYR A 631 10.00 18.35 -9.63
C TYR A 631 10.15 16.81 -9.61
N ASN A 632 11.32 16.32 -9.20
CA ASN A 632 11.64 14.90 -9.16
C ASN A 632 11.32 14.26 -7.80
N VAL A 633 11.55 15.00 -6.72
CA VAL A 633 11.56 14.46 -5.34
C VAL A 633 10.33 14.85 -4.52
N LYS A 634 9.40 15.63 -5.07
CA LYS A 634 8.20 16.09 -4.36
C LYS A 634 7.42 14.93 -3.71
N ASN A 635 7.17 13.84 -4.44
CA ASN A 635 6.46 12.66 -3.92
C ASN A 635 7.25 11.91 -2.83
N LEU A 636 8.46 12.34 -2.49
CA LEU A 636 9.31 11.77 -1.45
C LEU A 636 9.34 12.61 -0.17
N TYR A 637 8.67 13.77 -0.12
CA TYR A 637 8.75 14.68 1.02
C TYR A 637 8.28 14.01 2.33
N GLY A 638 7.01 13.59 2.40
CA GLY A 638 6.46 12.90 3.57
C GLY A 638 7.19 11.59 3.90
N TRP A 639 7.68 10.85 2.89
CA TRP A 639 8.53 9.67 3.11
C TRP A 639 9.84 10.03 3.85
N SER A 640 10.52 11.10 3.42
CA SER A 640 11.77 11.53 4.01
C SER A 640 11.58 12.12 5.42
N GLU A 641 10.47 12.83 5.64
CA GLU A 641 10.07 13.31 6.97
C GLU A 641 9.74 12.16 7.92
N ALA A 642 8.90 11.20 7.51
CA ALA A 642 8.50 10.07 8.35
C ALA A 642 9.71 9.31 8.91
N LYS A 643 10.75 9.15 8.09
CA LYS A 643 12.03 8.57 8.51
C LYS A 643 12.72 9.39 9.61
N ALA A 644 12.82 10.71 9.44
CA ALA A 644 13.44 11.60 10.43
C ALA A 644 12.60 11.66 11.72
N THR A 645 11.28 11.69 11.59
CA THR A 645 10.34 11.75 12.72
C THR A 645 10.32 10.47 13.55
N GLN A 646 10.43 9.28 12.93
CA GLN A 646 10.58 8.03 13.69
C GLN A 646 11.85 8.05 14.55
N GLN A 647 12.96 8.53 14.00
CA GLN A 647 14.21 8.69 14.75
C GLN A 647 14.06 9.71 15.89
N ALA A 648 13.30 10.78 15.66
CA ALA A 648 12.98 11.78 16.66
C ALA A 648 12.16 11.18 17.81
N LEU A 649 11.11 10.40 17.49
CA LEU A 649 10.29 9.68 18.47
C LEU A 649 11.14 8.76 19.35
N PHE A 650 12.02 7.97 18.73
CA PHE A 650 12.90 7.05 19.44
C PHE A 650 13.85 7.81 20.37
N LYS A 651 14.48 8.90 19.90
CA LYS A 651 15.42 9.69 20.70
C LYS A 651 14.72 10.45 21.83
N ALA A 652 13.50 10.94 21.61
CA ALA A 652 12.72 11.68 22.60
C ALA A 652 12.19 10.76 23.71
N THR A 653 11.59 9.63 23.34
CA THR A 653 10.84 8.78 24.27
C THR A 653 11.61 7.54 24.76
N SER A 654 12.68 7.15 24.06
CA SER A 654 13.34 5.84 24.22
C SER A 654 12.39 4.63 24.05
N LYS A 655 11.27 4.82 23.36
CA LYS A 655 10.23 3.82 23.09
C LYS A 655 9.89 3.80 21.60
N ARG A 656 9.25 2.73 21.13
CA ARG A 656 8.84 2.61 19.72
C ARG A 656 7.70 3.55 19.34
N GLY A 657 6.75 3.79 20.25
CA GLY A 657 5.55 4.58 20.02
C GLY A 657 4.85 4.26 18.69
N ALA A 658 4.28 5.29 18.05
CA ALA A 658 3.83 5.24 16.67
C ALA A 658 4.00 6.62 16.01
N VAL A 659 4.36 6.62 14.72
CA VAL A 659 4.29 7.79 13.85
C VAL A 659 3.15 7.58 12.86
N ILE A 660 2.33 8.59 12.62
CA ILE A 660 1.26 8.60 11.62
C ILE A 660 1.60 9.69 10.60
N SER A 661 1.60 9.37 9.30
CA SER A 661 1.97 10.30 8.22
C SER A 661 0.89 10.37 7.15
N ARG A 662 0.59 11.58 6.65
CA ARG A 662 -0.37 11.76 5.56
C ARG A 662 0.22 11.34 4.23
N SER A 663 1.27 12.01 3.77
CA SER A 663 1.91 11.67 2.52
C SER A 663 2.79 10.43 2.65
N THR A 664 2.68 9.54 1.68
CA THR A 664 3.39 8.26 1.65
C THR A 664 3.93 7.93 0.25
N PHE A 665 5.02 7.18 0.22
CA PHE A 665 5.64 6.58 -0.96
C PHE A 665 6.02 5.11 -0.64
N PRO A 666 6.26 4.19 -1.62
CA PRO A 666 6.83 2.88 -1.34
C PRO A 666 7.99 2.95 -0.34
N SER A 667 7.94 2.08 0.69
CA SER A 667 8.84 2.05 1.86
C SER A 667 8.40 2.90 3.08
N SER A 668 7.37 3.75 2.98
CA SER A 668 6.93 4.59 4.11
C SER A 668 6.44 3.80 5.32
N GLY A 669 5.84 2.63 5.08
CA GLY A 669 5.36 1.73 6.14
C GLY A 669 6.43 1.24 7.11
N ARG A 670 7.72 1.39 6.79
CA ARG A 670 8.84 1.11 7.71
C ARG A 670 8.98 2.14 8.83
N PHE A 671 8.44 3.34 8.61
CA PHE A 671 8.70 4.50 9.46
C PHE A 671 7.44 5.00 10.14
N ALA A 672 6.29 4.95 9.45
CA ALA A 672 5.02 5.46 9.93
C ALA A 672 3.84 4.60 9.44
N GLY A 673 2.72 4.69 10.15
CA GLY A 673 1.41 4.35 9.62
C GLY A 673 0.81 5.51 8.83
N HIS A 674 -0.45 5.36 8.47
CA HIS A 674 -1.19 6.32 7.65
C HIS A 674 -2.66 6.36 8.08
N TRP A 675 -3.37 7.42 7.72
CA TRP A 675 -4.83 7.48 7.76
C TRP A 675 -5.31 8.04 6.42
N LEU A 676 -6.50 7.64 5.97
CA LEU A 676 -7.04 7.96 4.64
C LEU A 676 -7.41 9.44 4.42
N GLY A 677 -6.97 10.33 5.32
CA GLY A 677 -7.15 11.77 5.26
C GLY A 677 -8.57 12.25 5.47
N ASP A 678 -8.81 13.49 5.03
CA ASP A 678 -9.96 14.36 5.28
C ASP A 678 -11.25 13.89 4.61
N ASN A 679 -11.72 12.69 4.97
CA ASN A 679 -12.97 12.12 4.49
C ASN A 679 -14.20 12.96 4.89
N THR A 680 -15.34 12.68 4.27
CA THR A 680 -16.60 13.36 4.58
C THR A 680 -17.54 12.43 5.35
N ALA A 681 -18.41 12.98 6.21
CA ALA A 681 -19.44 12.25 6.92
C ALA A 681 -20.55 11.74 5.99
N THR A 682 -20.22 10.81 5.08
CA THR A 682 -21.14 10.17 4.15
C THR A 682 -21.00 8.63 4.15
N TRP A 683 -22.03 7.95 3.65
CA TRP A 683 -21.99 6.50 3.47
C TRP A 683 -21.05 6.04 2.35
N ASP A 684 -20.81 6.88 1.34
CA ASP A 684 -19.83 6.60 0.28
C ASP A 684 -18.41 6.60 0.85
N ASP A 685 -18.10 7.55 1.72
CA ASP A 685 -16.82 7.62 2.41
C ASP A 685 -16.58 6.41 3.33
N LEU A 686 -17.60 5.96 4.08
CA LEU A 686 -17.53 4.72 4.86
C LEU A 686 -17.19 3.51 3.99
N ARG A 687 -17.81 3.38 2.81
CA ARG A 687 -17.51 2.29 1.86
C ARG A 687 -16.09 2.37 1.34
N SER A 688 -15.65 3.55 0.89
CA SER A 688 -14.29 3.75 0.40
C SER A 688 -13.22 3.52 1.47
N ALA A 689 -13.52 3.77 2.75
CA ALA A 689 -12.59 3.49 3.83
C ALA A 689 -12.28 1.99 3.98
N VAL A 690 -13.25 1.10 3.71
CA VAL A 690 -13.03 -0.35 3.71
C VAL A 690 -12.12 -0.78 2.55
N ILE A 691 -12.26 -0.14 1.38
CA ILE A 691 -11.40 -0.40 0.22
C ILE A 691 -9.97 0.11 0.50
N GLY A 692 -9.83 1.37 0.93
CA GLY A 692 -8.53 1.98 1.22
C GLY A 692 -7.73 1.20 2.27
N ALA A 693 -8.38 0.72 3.35
CA ALA A 693 -7.70 -0.11 4.35
C ALA A 693 -7.09 -1.40 3.75
N GLN A 694 -7.78 -2.03 2.79
CA GLN A 694 -7.28 -3.21 2.10
C GLN A 694 -6.10 -2.88 1.17
N GLU A 695 -6.19 -1.78 0.42
CA GLU A 695 -5.15 -1.35 -0.51
C GLU A 695 -3.85 -0.97 0.20
N PHE A 696 -3.93 -0.23 1.30
CA PHE A 696 -2.75 0.15 2.09
C PHE A 696 -2.05 -1.05 2.75
N ASN A 697 -2.78 -2.13 3.04
CA ASN A 697 -2.15 -3.38 3.43
C ASN A 697 -1.33 -3.99 2.27
N MET A 698 -1.80 -3.88 1.02
CA MET A 698 -1.02 -4.27 -0.15
C MET A 698 0.21 -3.36 -0.37
N PHE A 699 0.10 -2.07 -0.04
CA PHE A 699 1.21 -1.11 -0.11
C PHE A 699 2.22 -1.24 1.04
N GLY A 700 2.00 -2.16 1.98
CA GLY A 700 2.92 -2.40 3.10
C GLY A 700 2.75 -1.45 4.28
N ILE A 701 1.56 -0.86 4.44
CA ILE A 701 1.23 0.06 5.53
C ILE A 701 -0.01 -0.48 6.26
N PRO A 702 0.13 -1.54 7.07
CA PRO A 702 -0.99 -2.16 7.76
C PRO A 702 -1.50 -1.37 8.96
N TYR A 703 -0.73 -0.40 9.48
CA TYR A 703 -1.20 0.50 10.53
C TYR A 703 -1.92 1.66 9.84
N ILE A 704 -3.19 1.41 9.51
CA ILE A 704 -4.05 2.23 8.67
C ILE A 704 -5.41 2.43 9.33
N GLY A 705 -6.01 3.60 9.15
CA GLY A 705 -7.37 3.93 9.59
C GLY A 705 -8.02 5.02 8.72
N SER A 706 -9.26 5.36 9.04
CA SER A 706 -9.98 6.52 8.50
C SER A 706 -10.52 7.36 9.65
N ASP A 707 -10.82 8.64 9.41
CA ASP A 707 -11.51 9.46 10.42
C ASP A 707 -12.94 8.95 10.61
N ILE A 708 -13.14 8.20 11.69
CA ILE A 708 -14.39 7.54 12.01
C ILE A 708 -15.48 8.60 12.22
N CYS A 709 -16.65 8.35 11.64
CA CYS A 709 -17.79 9.26 11.56
C CYS A 709 -17.68 10.41 10.55
N GLY A 710 -16.52 10.57 9.91
CA GLY A 710 -16.23 11.60 8.90
C GLY A 710 -15.61 12.86 9.48
N PHE A 711 -14.55 13.35 8.85
CA PHE A 711 -13.87 14.60 9.22
C PHE A 711 -14.69 15.83 8.79
N ASN A 712 -15.09 15.87 7.52
CA ASN A 712 -15.86 16.97 6.94
C ASN A 712 -17.37 16.78 7.13
N GLY A 713 -18.05 17.85 7.56
CA GLY A 713 -19.51 17.89 7.71
C GLY A 713 -20.03 17.32 9.03
N GLU A 714 -21.32 17.50 9.30
CA GLU A 714 -21.96 16.95 10.49
C GLU A 714 -22.36 15.48 10.26
N THR A 715 -21.91 14.60 11.14
CA THR A 715 -22.32 13.20 11.15
C THR A 715 -23.71 13.02 11.78
N ASN A 716 -24.31 11.85 11.59
CA ASN A 716 -25.54 11.45 12.29
C ASN A 716 -25.31 10.16 13.08
N GLU A 717 -26.24 9.84 13.99
CA GLU A 717 -26.13 8.68 14.88
C GLU A 717 -25.94 7.36 14.12
N GLU A 718 -26.70 7.13 13.04
CA GLU A 718 -26.61 5.89 12.25
C GLU A 718 -25.23 5.71 11.64
N LEU A 719 -24.80 6.72 10.88
CA LEU A 719 -23.55 6.68 10.16
C LEU A 719 -22.39 6.54 11.13
N CYS A 720 -22.38 7.36 12.19
CA CYS A 720 -21.31 7.33 13.18
C CYS A 720 -21.28 5.98 13.92
N LEU A 721 -22.43 5.43 14.32
CA LEU A 721 -22.50 4.09 14.93
C LEU A 721 -21.93 3.02 14.01
N ARG A 722 -22.35 2.97 12.74
CA ARG A 722 -21.85 1.97 11.78
C ARG A 722 -20.36 2.13 11.49
N TRP A 723 -19.87 3.37 11.45
CA TRP A 723 -18.45 3.64 11.26
C TRP A 723 -17.63 3.25 12.49
N GLN A 724 -18.11 3.50 13.71
CA GLN A 724 -17.46 3.02 14.94
C GLN A 724 -17.38 1.49 14.97
N GLN A 725 -18.46 0.81 14.54
CA GLN A 725 -18.46 -0.65 14.44
C GLN A 725 -17.45 -1.17 13.41
N MET A 726 -17.34 -0.55 12.24
CA MET A 726 -16.35 -0.90 11.21
C MET A 726 -14.92 -0.61 11.66
N GLY A 727 -14.69 0.59 12.23
CA GLY A 727 -13.36 1.06 12.61
C GLY A 727 -12.74 0.33 13.81
N ALA A 728 -13.51 -0.48 14.54
CA ALA A 728 -12.99 -1.34 15.59
C ALA A 728 -12.05 -2.46 15.08
N PHE A 729 -11.94 -2.67 13.77
CA PHE A 729 -11.23 -3.80 13.15
C PHE A 729 -9.97 -3.40 12.37
N HIS A 730 -9.36 -2.25 12.67
CA HIS A 730 -8.21 -1.73 11.92
C HIS A 730 -6.90 -2.55 12.13
N PRO A 731 -6.29 -2.70 13.34
CA PRO A 731 -5.06 -3.52 13.45
C PRO A 731 -4.92 -4.46 14.69
N PHE A 732 -4.31 -5.65 14.50
CA PHE A 732 -4.06 -6.67 15.56
C PHE A 732 -2.57 -6.99 15.73
N MET A 733 -2.09 -7.01 16.98
CA MET A 733 -0.65 -7.07 17.30
C MET A 733 0.07 -8.29 16.72
N SER A 734 -0.47 -9.50 16.86
CA SER A 734 0.27 -10.67 16.38
C SER A 734 0.35 -10.71 14.86
N LEU A 735 -0.65 -10.17 14.15
CA LEU A 735 -0.59 -10.02 12.70
C LEU A 735 0.39 -8.92 12.28
N HIS A 736 0.42 -7.79 13.00
CA HIS A 736 1.45 -6.76 12.82
C HIS A 736 2.85 -7.33 12.99
N PHE A 737 3.08 -8.13 14.04
CA PHE A 737 4.36 -8.80 14.25
C PHE A 737 4.77 -9.66 13.05
N ILE A 738 3.85 -10.49 12.52
CA ILE A 738 4.13 -11.31 11.33
C ILE A 738 4.41 -10.43 10.10
N ALA A 739 3.62 -9.39 9.89
CA ALA A 739 3.82 -8.45 8.79
C ALA A 739 5.17 -7.71 8.89
N SER A 740 5.55 -7.27 10.10
CA SER A 740 6.84 -6.60 10.35
C SER A 740 8.03 -7.54 10.20
N MET A 741 7.87 -8.82 10.53
CA MET A 741 8.95 -9.81 10.45
C MET A 741 9.12 -10.38 9.03
N ASN A 742 8.02 -10.68 8.35
CA ASN A 742 8.02 -11.47 7.11
C ASN A 742 7.42 -10.74 5.89
N GLY A 743 6.82 -9.57 6.09
CA GLY A 743 5.88 -8.99 5.13
C GLY A 743 4.52 -9.69 5.17
N GLY A 744 3.65 -9.34 4.22
CA GLY A 744 2.26 -9.78 4.19
C GLY A 744 1.30 -8.71 4.71
N THR A 745 0.09 -9.14 5.01
CA THR A 745 -1.05 -8.25 5.29
C THR A 745 -1.67 -8.50 6.67
N VAL A 746 -2.25 -7.46 7.28
CA VAL A 746 -3.05 -7.56 8.52
C VAL A 746 -4.53 -7.61 8.18
N VAL A 747 -5.03 -6.60 7.47
CA VAL A 747 -6.35 -6.59 6.83
C VAL A 747 -6.16 -7.00 5.37
N ARG A 748 -6.92 -7.98 4.89
CA ARG A 748 -6.74 -8.49 3.51
C ARG A 748 -8.06 -8.77 2.78
N PRO A 749 -8.10 -8.54 1.46
CA PRO A 749 -9.18 -9.02 0.62
C PRO A 749 -9.37 -10.54 0.69
N LEU A 750 -10.60 -11.00 0.48
CA LEU A 750 -10.91 -12.44 0.50
C LEU A 750 -10.15 -13.23 -0.57
N PHE A 751 -9.87 -12.63 -1.74
CA PHE A 751 -9.12 -13.31 -2.81
C PHE A 751 -7.69 -13.69 -2.39
N TYR A 752 -7.13 -13.14 -1.30
CA TYR A 752 -5.84 -13.58 -0.76
C TYR A 752 -5.86 -15.04 -0.30
N GLU A 753 -6.98 -15.47 0.28
CA GLU A 753 -7.18 -16.82 0.78
C GLU A 753 -7.91 -17.72 -0.22
N TYR A 754 -8.65 -17.13 -1.16
CA TYR A 754 -9.49 -17.83 -2.14
C TYR A 754 -9.25 -17.35 -3.58
N PRO A 755 -8.01 -17.33 -4.10
CA PRO A 755 -7.70 -16.72 -5.39
C PRO A 755 -8.27 -17.50 -6.60
N LYS A 756 -8.88 -18.67 -6.38
CA LYS A 756 -9.56 -19.46 -7.43
C LYS A 756 -11.06 -19.22 -7.47
N ASP A 757 -11.61 -18.54 -6.48
CA ASP A 757 -13.03 -18.21 -6.38
C ASP A 757 -13.25 -16.79 -6.90
N GLN A 758 -13.76 -16.68 -8.12
CA GLN A 758 -13.98 -15.40 -8.80
C GLN A 758 -14.99 -14.51 -8.09
N ASN A 759 -15.88 -15.07 -7.24
CA ASN A 759 -16.81 -14.25 -6.46
C ASN A 759 -16.08 -13.38 -5.42
N THR A 760 -14.84 -13.72 -5.09
CA THR A 760 -14.03 -12.96 -4.11
C THR A 760 -13.29 -11.77 -4.70
N TYR A 761 -13.29 -11.62 -6.02
CA TYR A 761 -12.45 -10.63 -6.70
C TYR A 761 -12.94 -9.19 -6.51
N ASP A 762 -14.24 -8.97 -6.27
CA ASP A 762 -14.79 -7.62 -6.12
C ASP A 762 -15.59 -7.43 -4.82
N LEU A 763 -15.12 -8.07 -3.75
CA LEU A 763 -15.71 -7.95 -2.41
C LEU A 763 -15.07 -6.78 -1.63
N GLY A 764 -15.29 -5.55 -2.10
CA GLY A 764 -14.69 -4.36 -1.49
C GLY A 764 -15.19 -3.98 -0.09
N HIS A 765 -16.35 -4.52 0.34
CA HIS A 765 -17.01 -4.12 1.59
C HIS A 765 -17.04 -5.21 2.66
N GLN A 766 -16.26 -6.27 2.49
CA GLN A 766 -15.99 -7.29 3.50
C GLN A 766 -14.53 -7.69 3.37
N PHE A 767 -13.90 -8.05 4.48
CA PHE A 767 -12.47 -8.34 4.49
C PHE A 767 -12.13 -9.40 5.52
N LEU A 768 -10.90 -9.89 5.46
CA LEU A 768 -10.35 -10.77 6.47
C LEU A 768 -9.38 -10.01 7.37
N TRP A 769 -9.43 -10.35 8.66
CA TRP A 769 -8.38 -10.03 9.61
C TRP A 769 -7.46 -11.25 9.73
N GLY A 770 -6.26 -11.13 9.14
CA GLY A 770 -5.39 -12.28 8.86
C GLY A 770 -6.10 -13.29 7.95
N SER A 771 -5.87 -14.57 8.17
CA SER A 771 -6.48 -15.67 7.40
C SER A 771 -7.71 -16.28 8.07
N SER A 772 -8.11 -15.78 9.24
CA SER A 772 -8.93 -16.55 10.19
C SER A 772 -10.24 -15.89 10.59
N MET A 773 -10.44 -14.59 10.35
CA MET A 773 -11.66 -13.92 10.76
C MET A 773 -12.19 -13.03 9.63
N LEU A 774 -13.45 -13.25 9.24
CA LEU A 774 -14.16 -12.46 8.24
C LEU A 774 -15.00 -11.41 8.94
N VAL A 775 -14.86 -10.17 8.47
CA VAL A 775 -15.61 -9.00 8.95
C VAL A 775 -16.46 -8.47 7.80
N ALA A 776 -17.78 -8.36 8.02
CA ALA A 776 -18.73 -7.87 7.03
C ALA A 776 -19.56 -6.70 7.61
N PRO A 777 -19.03 -5.46 7.56
CA PRO A 777 -19.68 -4.29 8.14
C PRO A 777 -20.98 -3.89 7.42
N VAL A 778 -21.88 -3.22 8.14
CA VAL A 778 -23.04 -2.54 7.55
C VAL A 778 -22.60 -1.20 6.97
N VAL A 779 -22.62 -1.07 5.64
CA VAL A 779 -22.11 0.12 4.92
C VAL A 779 -23.17 0.85 4.08
N TYR A 780 -24.44 0.56 4.32
CA TYR A 780 -25.58 1.22 3.68
C TYR A 780 -26.56 1.75 4.71
N GLN A 781 -27.22 2.85 4.39
CA GLN A 781 -28.19 3.50 5.26
C GLN A 781 -29.50 2.71 5.37
N ASN A 782 -30.18 2.82 6.51
CA ASN A 782 -31.52 2.30 6.78
C ASN A 782 -31.63 0.77 6.58
N THR A 783 -30.55 0.03 6.86
CA THR A 783 -30.54 -1.44 6.81
C THR A 783 -30.18 -2.06 8.16
N SER A 784 -30.72 -3.25 8.38
CA SER A 784 -30.36 -4.15 9.49
C SER A 784 -29.86 -5.50 8.97
N TYR A 785 -29.44 -5.56 7.71
CA TYR A 785 -28.89 -6.76 7.08
C TYR A 785 -27.65 -6.43 6.27
N VAL A 786 -26.70 -7.37 6.26
CA VAL A 786 -25.52 -7.35 5.39
C VAL A 786 -25.59 -8.55 4.46
N ASN A 787 -25.48 -8.31 3.16
CA ASN A 787 -25.30 -9.38 2.18
C ASN A 787 -23.80 -9.64 2.05
N ALA A 788 -23.34 -10.73 2.65
CA ALA A 788 -21.94 -11.14 2.64
C ALA A 788 -21.77 -12.42 1.81
N TYR A 789 -20.69 -12.49 1.04
CA TYR A 789 -20.29 -13.74 0.40
C TYR A 789 -19.35 -14.52 1.31
N LEU A 790 -19.69 -15.77 1.61
CA LEU A 790 -18.86 -16.69 2.36
C LEU A 790 -18.27 -17.73 1.40
N PRO A 791 -16.94 -17.74 1.16
CA PRO A 791 -16.29 -18.77 0.35
C PRO A 791 -16.55 -20.19 0.87
N GLU A 792 -16.35 -21.19 0.03
CA GLU A 792 -16.51 -22.62 0.39
C GLU A 792 -15.47 -23.03 1.46
N ASP A 793 -15.84 -22.82 2.72
CA ASP A 793 -15.03 -23.09 3.91
C ASP A 793 -15.94 -23.27 5.12
N ASP A 794 -15.35 -23.65 6.26
CA ASP A 794 -16.07 -23.72 7.53
C ASP A 794 -16.11 -22.32 8.17
N TRP A 795 -17.31 -21.80 8.45
CA TRP A 795 -17.50 -20.46 9.05
C TRP A 795 -18.34 -20.54 10.32
N TYR A 796 -17.79 -20.07 11.44
CA TYR A 796 -18.48 -20.00 12.73
C TYR A 796 -18.87 -18.57 13.05
N SER A 797 -20.12 -18.33 13.44
CA SER A 797 -20.59 -17.00 13.82
C SER A 797 -20.04 -16.56 15.19
N LEU A 798 -19.64 -15.29 15.30
CA LEU A 798 -19.39 -14.60 16.58
C LEU A 798 -20.52 -13.65 16.98
N PHE A 799 -21.66 -13.71 16.29
CA PHE A 799 -22.80 -12.88 16.65
C PHE A 799 -23.63 -13.52 17.75
N ASP A 800 -24.26 -12.70 18.59
CA ASP A 800 -25.00 -13.16 19.75
C ASP A 800 -26.13 -14.16 19.42
N SER A 801 -26.83 -14.00 18.30
CA SER A 801 -28.01 -14.82 17.96
C SER A 801 -27.68 -16.26 17.57
N ASP A 802 -26.51 -16.49 17.00
CA ASP A 802 -26.05 -17.76 16.45
C ASP A 802 -24.59 -18.02 16.84
N TYR A 803 -24.18 -17.51 18.00
CA TYR A 803 -22.80 -17.60 18.49
C TYR A 803 -22.29 -19.04 18.51
N GLY A 804 -21.13 -19.26 17.90
CA GLY A 804 -20.49 -20.56 17.75
C GLY A 804 -21.17 -21.52 16.78
N GLN A 805 -22.27 -21.12 16.13
CA GLN A 805 -22.95 -21.93 15.11
C GLN A 805 -22.26 -21.79 13.76
N MET A 806 -22.33 -22.84 12.95
CA MET A 806 -21.82 -22.82 11.57
C MET A 806 -22.80 -22.11 10.64
N ILE A 807 -22.26 -21.25 9.78
CA ILE A 807 -22.99 -20.55 8.74
C ILE A 807 -22.66 -21.18 7.39
N ASN A 808 -23.67 -21.31 6.54
CA ASN A 808 -23.51 -21.89 5.20
C ASN A 808 -22.65 -20.99 4.31
N HIS A 809 -21.82 -21.58 3.45
CA HIS A 809 -21.11 -20.86 2.40
C HIS A 809 -22.08 -20.31 1.33
N GLY A 810 -21.55 -19.48 0.42
CA GLY A 810 -22.32 -18.73 -0.58
C GLY A 810 -22.77 -17.36 -0.07
N TYR A 811 -23.65 -16.71 -0.82
CA TYR A 811 -24.24 -15.44 -0.41
C TYR A 811 -25.19 -15.64 0.77
N GLN A 812 -24.89 -14.98 1.89
CA GLN A 812 -25.67 -14.98 3.11
C GLN A 812 -26.24 -13.60 3.39
N SER A 813 -27.48 -13.54 3.88
CA SER A 813 -28.06 -12.32 4.42
C SER A 813 -27.97 -12.38 5.94
N LEU A 814 -27.02 -11.65 6.51
CA LEU A 814 -26.70 -11.68 7.92
C LEU A 814 -27.46 -10.56 8.64
N TYR A 815 -28.18 -10.91 9.71
CA TYR A 815 -28.92 -9.93 10.52
C TYR A 815 -27.94 -9.11 11.37
N ALA A 816 -27.98 -7.79 11.21
CA ALA A 816 -27.11 -6.82 11.86
C ALA A 816 -27.91 -5.58 12.30
N PRO A 817 -28.82 -5.72 13.28
CA PRO A 817 -29.56 -4.58 13.82
C PRO A 817 -28.62 -3.54 14.44
N TRP A 818 -29.17 -2.38 14.75
CA TRP A 818 -28.39 -1.28 15.35
C TRP A 818 -27.87 -1.62 16.76
N SER A 819 -28.57 -2.51 17.46
CA SER A 819 -28.24 -2.94 18.82
C SER A 819 -27.24 -4.09 18.88
N SER A 820 -26.71 -4.57 17.75
CA SER A 820 -25.77 -5.70 17.72
C SER A 820 -24.36 -5.26 17.33
N LEU A 821 -23.41 -6.16 17.59
CA LEU A 821 -22.11 -6.13 16.94
C LEU A 821 -22.26 -6.29 15.43
N ILE A 822 -21.24 -5.88 14.67
CA ILE A 822 -21.21 -6.17 13.24
C ILE A 822 -20.98 -7.65 12.98
N PRO A 823 -21.36 -8.11 11.78
CA PRO A 823 -21.01 -9.43 11.33
C PRO A 823 -19.53 -9.78 11.38
N VAL A 824 -19.23 -10.77 12.23
CA VAL A 824 -17.91 -11.37 12.34
C VAL A 824 -18.04 -12.89 12.35
N LEU A 825 -17.27 -13.56 11.51
CA LEU A 825 -17.20 -15.02 11.43
C LEU A 825 -15.77 -15.51 11.55
N VAL A 826 -15.55 -16.57 12.32
CA VAL A 826 -14.26 -17.23 12.45
C VAL A 826 -14.19 -18.42 11.49
N ARG A 827 -13.12 -18.50 10.72
CA ARG A 827 -12.82 -19.60 9.81
C ARG A 827 -12.44 -20.85 10.61
N GLY A 828 -13.06 -21.99 10.29
CA GLY A 828 -12.72 -23.27 10.90
C GLY A 828 -11.26 -23.65 10.68
N GLY A 829 -10.71 -24.38 11.64
CA GLY A 829 -9.28 -24.66 11.73
C GLY A 829 -8.47 -23.57 12.45
N SER A 830 -9.10 -22.53 13.00
CA SER A 830 -8.40 -21.40 13.63
C SER A 830 -8.47 -21.43 15.16
N ILE A 831 -7.38 -21.03 15.81
CA ILE A 831 -7.32 -20.67 17.23
C ILE A 831 -7.02 -19.18 17.35
N ILE A 832 -7.92 -18.43 17.98
CA ILE A 832 -7.83 -16.99 18.19
C ILE A 832 -7.49 -16.69 19.65
N PRO A 833 -6.29 -16.16 19.95
CA PRO A 833 -5.97 -15.66 21.28
C PRO A 833 -6.73 -14.36 21.58
N ARG A 834 -7.29 -14.27 22.78
CA ARG A 834 -8.03 -13.11 23.29
C ARG A 834 -7.54 -12.75 24.68
N GLN A 835 -7.91 -11.57 25.13
CA GLN A 835 -7.87 -11.16 26.53
C GLN A 835 -9.18 -10.47 26.86
N LYS A 836 -9.63 -10.64 28.11
CA LYS A 836 -10.77 -9.88 28.62
C LYS A 836 -10.51 -8.38 28.45
N PRO A 837 -11.42 -7.60 27.84
CA PRO A 837 -11.21 -6.18 27.62
C PRO A 837 -11.20 -5.38 28.93
N ASN A 838 -10.57 -4.21 28.89
CA ASN A 838 -10.58 -3.19 29.93
C ASN A 838 -10.52 -1.80 29.28
N VAL A 839 -10.59 -0.73 30.06
CA VAL A 839 -10.67 0.65 29.56
C VAL A 839 -9.41 1.14 28.85
N THR A 840 -8.24 0.52 29.08
CA THR A 840 -7.00 0.78 28.33
C THR A 840 -6.24 -0.53 28.10
N THR A 841 -5.41 -0.59 27.07
CA THR A 841 -4.51 -1.73 26.84
C THR A 841 -3.57 -1.99 28.02
N GLY A 842 -3.14 -0.95 28.73
CA GLY A 842 -2.29 -1.07 29.92
C GLY A 842 -2.91 -1.93 31.04
N TYR A 843 -4.24 -1.91 31.17
CA TYR A 843 -4.97 -2.80 32.09
C TYR A 843 -5.36 -4.12 31.43
N THR A 844 -5.81 -4.10 30.17
CA THR A 844 -6.17 -5.32 29.41
C THR A 844 -5.03 -6.33 29.39
N ARG A 845 -3.79 -5.86 29.20
CA ARG A 845 -2.58 -6.70 29.15
C ARG A 845 -2.25 -7.42 30.46
N ARG A 846 -2.90 -7.07 31.57
CA ARG A 846 -2.77 -7.75 32.88
C ARG A 846 -3.80 -8.87 33.06
N ASN A 847 -4.83 -8.91 32.24
CA ASN A 847 -5.84 -9.95 32.28
C ASN A 847 -5.29 -11.27 31.76
N ALA A 848 -5.82 -12.37 32.27
CA ALA A 848 -5.48 -13.71 31.78
C ALA A 848 -5.82 -13.84 30.29
N PHE A 849 -5.05 -14.68 29.60
CA PHE A 849 -5.32 -15.03 28.21
C PHE A 849 -6.55 -15.95 28.13
N GLU A 850 -7.20 -15.88 26.97
CA GLU A 850 -8.26 -16.77 26.56
C GLU A 850 -7.95 -17.31 25.16
N LEU A 851 -8.31 -18.55 24.86
CA LEU A 851 -8.27 -19.09 23.51
C LEU A 851 -9.69 -19.39 23.04
N LEU A 852 -10.07 -18.83 21.89
CA LEU A 852 -11.21 -19.30 21.11
C LEU A 852 -10.72 -20.30 20.06
N VAL A 853 -11.19 -21.54 20.14
CA VAL A 853 -10.87 -22.63 19.23
C VAL A 853 -12.08 -22.86 18.34
N ALA A 854 -11.90 -22.69 17.03
CA ALA A 854 -12.88 -22.99 16.00
C ALA A 854 -12.37 -24.18 15.16
N PRO A 855 -12.66 -25.44 15.55
CA PRO A 855 -12.17 -26.62 14.85
C PRO A 855 -12.66 -26.71 13.41
N GLY A 856 -11.88 -27.33 12.54
CA GLY A 856 -12.35 -27.70 11.21
C GLY A 856 -13.51 -28.70 11.28
N ALA A 857 -14.41 -28.63 10.30
CA ALA A 857 -15.60 -29.48 10.25
C ALA A 857 -15.69 -30.22 8.91
N LYS A 858 -16.17 -29.53 7.86
CA LYS A 858 -16.47 -30.16 6.56
C LYS A 858 -15.36 -29.91 5.54
N PHE A 859 -14.87 -28.68 5.47
CA PHE A 859 -13.89 -28.26 4.45
C PHE A 859 -12.46 -28.26 4.97
N ARG A 860 -12.29 -28.28 6.29
CA ARG A 860 -11.00 -28.28 6.98
C ARG A 860 -10.73 -29.60 7.70
N ALA A 861 -9.50 -29.74 8.21
CA ALA A 861 -9.13 -30.89 9.03
C ALA A 861 -10.09 -31.02 10.21
N ARG A 862 -10.89 -32.09 10.19
CA ARG A 862 -11.98 -32.31 11.13
C ARG A 862 -11.46 -32.32 12.57
N ASP A 863 -12.18 -31.62 13.45
CA ASP A 863 -11.93 -31.57 14.89
C ASP A 863 -10.51 -31.07 15.24
N ALA A 864 -9.87 -30.30 14.35
CA ALA A 864 -8.53 -29.75 14.52
C ALA A 864 -8.48 -28.24 14.27
N ALA A 865 -7.60 -27.53 14.96
CA ALA A 865 -7.35 -26.11 14.74
C ALA A 865 -5.92 -25.72 15.13
N ASP A 866 -5.42 -24.62 14.57
CA ASP A 866 -4.15 -24.03 14.94
C ASP A 866 -4.18 -22.51 14.99
N GLY A 867 -3.21 -21.93 15.68
CA GLY A 867 -3.06 -20.49 15.81
C GLY A 867 -1.74 -20.13 16.47
N PHE A 868 -1.51 -18.84 16.65
CA PHE A 868 -0.28 -18.34 17.26
C PHE A 868 -0.52 -17.06 18.05
N LEU A 869 0.37 -16.78 19.00
CA LEU A 869 0.37 -15.55 19.78
C LEU A 869 1.79 -14.99 19.83
N TYR A 870 1.91 -13.70 19.55
CA TYR A 870 3.10 -12.90 19.84
C TYR A 870 2.87 -12.05 21.09
N TRP A 871 3.90 -11.93 21.94
CA TRP A 871 3.83 -11.07 23.11
C TRP A 871 5.18 -10.50 23.51
N ASP A 872 5.30 -9.17 23.51
CA ASP A 872 6.43 -8.43 24.06
C ASP A 872 6.00 -7.50 25.20
N ASP A 873 6.87 -6.59 25.63
CA ASP A 873 6.56 -5.62 26.69
C ASP A 873 5.53 -4.56 26.28
N GLY A 874 5.33 -4.36 24.97
CA GLY A 874 4.39 -3.40 24.41
C GLY A 874 5.02 -2.08 23.94
N ASP A 875 6.25 -1.74 24.36
CA ASP A 875 6.78 -0.37 24.24
C ASP A 875 8.24 -0.28 23.75
N SER A 876 9.06 -1.32 23.91
CA SER A 876 10.48 -1.25 23.55
C SER A 876 10.71 -1.11 22.04
N ILE A 877 11.74 -0.33 21.67
CA ILE A 877 12.20 -0.18 20.28
C ILE A 877 12.64 -1.54 19.74
N VAL A 878 12.23 -1.85 18.50
CA VAL A 878 12.53 -3.11 17.83
C VAL A 878 13.58 -2.86 16.74
N ASP A 879 14.87 -2.94 17.10
CA ASP A 879 15.95 -2.81 16.13
C ASP A 879 16.10 -4.07 15.26
N SER A 880 15.95 -5.25 15.88
CA SER A 880 15.87 -6.54 15.18
C SER A 880 15.06 -7.55 15.99
N PHE A 881 14.33 -8.43 15.30
CA PHE A 881 13.58 -9.50 15.96
C PHE A 881 14.50 -10.58 16.55
N GLU A 882 15.75 -10.74 16.11
CA GLU A 882 16.67 -11.67 16.77
C GLU A 882 17.04 -11.20 18.19
N ALA A 883 17.25 -9.90 18.38
CA ALA A 883 17.65 -9.32 19.66
C ALA A 883 16.46 -8.94 20.57
N HIS A 884 15.31 -8.57 19.98
CA HIS A 884 14.14 -8.08 20.72
C HIS A 884 13.60 -9.10 21.73
N ASN A 885 13.18 -8.67 22.92
CA ASN A 885 12.75 -9.57 23.98
C ASN A 885 11.24 -9.86 23.90
N TYR A 886 10.86 -11.05 23.40
CA TYR A 886 9.45 -11.42 23.21
C TYR A 886 9.22 -12.91 23.30
N TYR A 887 7.97 -13.29 23.60
CA TYR A 887 7.45 -14.64 23.48
C TYR A 887 6.72 -14.85 22.15
N GLN A 888 6.83 -16.05 21.63
CA GLN A 888 6.00 -16.53 20.53
C GLN A 888 5.55 -17.95 20.82
N TRP A 889 4.24 -18.18 20.75
CA TRP A 889 3.64 -19.51 20.91
C TRP A 889 2.90 -19.92 19.65
N LYS A 890 2.89 -21.25 19.42
CA LYS A 890 1.94 -21.90 18.51
C LYS A 890 1.00 -22.78 19.31
N PHE A 891 -0.27 -22.69 18.99
CA PHE A 891 -1.33 -23.50 19.56
C PHE A 891 -1.78 -24.53 18.52
N LYS A 892 -2.06 -25.74 18.98
CA LYS A 892 -2.70 -26.78 18.17
C LYS A 892 -3.74 -27.50 19.01
N TYR A 893 -4.94 -27.62 18.46
CA TYR A 893 -6.03 -28.38 19.04
C TYR A 893 -6.37 -29.55 18.13
N SER A 894 -6.68 -30.69 18.74
CA SER A 894 -7.23 -31.86 18.05
C SER A 894 -8.13 -32.67 18.98
N SER A 895 -9.26 -33.16 18.49
CA SER A 895 -10.11 -34.12 19.19
C SER A 895 -10.28 -35.41 18.40
N THR A 896 -10.37 -36.53 19.13
CA THR A 896 -10.78 -37.84 18.64
C THR A 896 -12.11 -38.23 19.29
N ASP A 897 -12.63 -39.42 18.97
CA ASP A 897 -13.86 -39.93 19.61
C ASP A 897 -13.68 -40.24 21.12
N GLN A 898 -12.44 -40.30 21.62
CA GLN A 898 -12.14 -40.70 23.00
C GLN A 898 -11.60 -39.56 23.87
N SER A 899 -10.93 -38.58 23.26
CA SER A 899 -10.18 -37.55 23.98
C SER A 899 -9.92 -36.33 23.13
N ALA A 900 -9.64 -35.20 23.77
CA ALA A 900 -9.17 -33.99 23.11
C ALA A 900 -7.84 -33.51 23.72
N THR A 901 -7.10 -32.75 22.92
CA THR A 901 -5.76 -32.26 23.26
C THR A 901 -5.56 -30.84 22.76
N LEU A 902 -5.09 -29.95 23.63
CA LEU A 902 -4.52 -28.66 23.29
C LEU A 902 -3.01 -28.69 23.56
N THR A 903 -2.23 -28.50 22.51
CA THR A 903 -0.77 -28.40 22.55
C THR A 903 -0.35 -26.94 22.40
N ILE A 904 0.50 -26.47 23.29
CA ILE A 904 1.11 -25.14 23.27
C ILE A 904 2.61 -25.32 23.14
N LYS A 905 3.16 -24.89 22.01
CA LYS A 905 4.60 -24.93 21.74
C LYS A 905 5.17 -23.51 21.85
N THR A 906 6.17 -23.34 22.69
CA THR A 906 6.95 -22.10 22.77
C THR A 906 7.97 -22.09 21.62
N GLU A 907 7.74 -21.28 20.60
CA GLU A 907 8.68 -21.10 19.46
C GLU A 907 9.83 -20.16 19.85
N ARG A 908 9.53 -19.14 20.67
CA ARG A 908 10.53 -18.24 21.24
C ARG A 908 10.18 -17.86 22.66
N GLN A 909 11.18 -17.87 23.52
CA GLN A 909 11.05 -17.52 24.93
C GLN A 909 11.69 -16.16 25.20
N ALA A 910 10.98 -15.28 25.91
CA ALA A 910 11.55 -14.04 26.38
C ALA A 910 12.58 -14.30 27.51
N LYS A 911 13.60 -13.45 27.60
CA LYS A 911 14.64 -13.50 28.65
C LYS A 911 14.10 -13.02 30.00
N SER A 912 13.32 -11.94 29.97
CA SER A 912 12.78 -11.29 31.17
C SER A 912 11.48 -10.57 30.84
N LEU A 913 10.36 -11.28 30.86
CA LEU A 913 9.04 -10.70 30.68
C LEU A 913 8.01 -11.48 31.50
N ALA A 914 7.34 -10.82 32.43
CA ALA A 914 6.22 -11.41 33.15
C ALA A 914 4.96 -11.35 32.28
N ILE A 915 4.23 -12.45 32.21
CA ILE A 915 2.99 -12.54 31.42
C ILE A 915 1.86 -13.17 32.25
N PRO A 916 0.59 -12.89 31.92
CA PRO A 916 -0.55 -13.58 32.52
C PRO A 916 -0.60 -15.07 32.17
N THR A 917 -1.33 -15.85 32.97
CA THR A 917 -1.68 -17.23 32.66
C THR A 917 -2.75 -17.32 31.57
N LEU A 918 -2.87 -18.47 30.93
CA LEU A 918 -4.02 -18.85 30.11
C LEU A 918 -5.06 -19.50 31.03
N ASP A 919 -6.22 -18.86 31.16
CA ASP A 919 -7.25 -19.27 32.12
C ASP A 919 -8.52 -19.80 31.45
N THR A 920 -8.80 -19.36 30.22
CA THR A 920 -10.04 -19.70 29.51
C THR A 920 -9.75 -20.36 28.17
N ILE A 921 -10.45 -21.46 27.87
CA ILE A 921 -10.45 -22.12 26.56
C ILE A 921 -11.91 -22.34 26.16
N GLU A 922 -12.30 -21.76 25.03
CA GLU A 922 -13.62 -21.91 24.44
C GLU A 922 -13.50 -22.68 23.13
N ILE A 923 -14.29 -23.75 22.96
CA ILE A 923 -14.20 -24.64 21.80
C ILE A 923 -15.59 -24.75 21.16
N PHE A 924 -15.68 -24.34 19.89
CA PHE A 924 -16.89 -24.51 19.07
C PHE A 924 -16.99 -25.92 18.50
N ASN A 925 -18.22 -26.32 18.15
CA ASN A 925 -18.53 -27.61 17.52
C ASN A 925 -17.92 -28.83 18.25
N TYR A 926 -17.91 -28.79 19.59
CA TYR A 926 -17.43 -29.87 20.43
C TYR A 926 -18.52 -30.94 20.59
N ASN A 927 -18.36 -32.07 19.90
CA ASN A 927 -19.40 -33.10 19.74
C ASN A 927 -19.43 -34.18 20.85
N HIS A 928 -18.72 -33.97 21.95
CA HIS A 928 -18.60 -34.95 23.03
C HIS A 928 -18.90 -34.34 24.39
N TYR A 929 -19.31 -35.14 25.36
CA TYR A 929 -19.38 -34.67 26.75
C TYR A 929 -17.98 -34.75 27.38
N PRO A 930 -17.43 -33.65 27.94
CA PRO A 930 -16.11 -33.67 28.55
C PRO A 930 -16.15 -34.35 29.93
N ASP A 931 -15.17 -35.20 30.25
CA ASP A 931 -14.92 -35.63 31.63
C ASP A 931 -14.00 -34.62 32.33
N TYR A 932 -14.59 -33.69 33.07
CA TYR A 932 -13.85 -32.66 33.84
C TYR A 932 -12.87 -33.24 34.88
N SER A 933 -13.01 -34.52 35.27
CA SER A 933 -12.11 -35.17 36.21
C SER A 933 -10.83 -35.73 35.57
N SER A 934 -10.80 -35.80 34.23
CA SER A 934 -9.75 -36.44 33.42
C SER A 934 -8.68 -35.48 32.90
N PHE A 935 -8.77 -34.18 33.18
CA PHE A 935 -7.84 -33.18 32.65
C PHE A 935 -6.41 -33.38 33.20
N LEU A 936 -5.46 -33.50 32.27
CA LEU A 936 -4.03 -33.62 32.55
C LEU A 936 -3.27 -32.49 31.84
N LEU A 937 -2.45 -31.74 32.56
CA LEU A 937 -1.46 -30.83 32.01
C LEU A 937 -0.09 -31.48 32.12
N ASN A 938 0.54 -31.77 30.97
CA ASN A 938 1.82 -32.48 30.90
C ASN A 938 1.80 -33.81 31.69
N GLY A 939 0.69 -34.56 31.59
CA GLY A 939 0.47 -35.82 32.29
C GLY A 939 0.13 -35.70 33.78
N LYS A 940 0.10 -34.48 34.35
CA LYS A 940 -0.29 -34.24 35.75
C LYS A 940 -1.74 -33.79 35.83
N LYS A 941 -2.50 -34.36 36.76
CA LYS A 941 -3.91 -34.00 36.97
C LYS A 941 -4.05 -32.51 37.32
N VAL A 942 -4.99 -31.85 36.64
CA VAL A 942 -5.42 -30.47 36.93
C VAL A 942 -6.91 -30.48 37.25
N ASN A 943 -7.30 -29.77 38.30
CA ASN A 943 -8.70 -29.68 38.70
C ASN A 943 -9.35 -28.54 37.91
N ILE A 944 -10.34 -28.87 37.08
CA ILE A 944 -11.15 -27.87 36.39
C ILE A 944 -12.20 -27.31 37.35
N ASP A 945 -12.32 -25.99 37.38
CA ASP A 945 -13.40 -25.31 38.08
C ASP A 945 -14.71 -25.48 37.31
N VAL A 946 -15.51 -26.46 37.74
CA VAL A 946 -16.81 -26.79 37.16
C VAL A 946 -17.91 -25.76 37.47
N GLN A 947 -17.65 -24.78 38.35
CA GLN A 947 -18.59 -23.68 38.59
C GLN A 947 -18.48 -22.59 37.53
N SER A 948 -17.28 -22.40 36.97
CA SER A 948 -17.00 -21.45 35.89
C SER A 948 -16.85 -22.09 34.51
N SER A 949 -16.80 -23.42 34.44
CA SER A 949 -16.75 -24.19 33.18
C SER A 949 -18.12 -24.76 32.83
N SER A 950 -18.43 -24.86 31.54
CA SER A 950 -19.71 -25.38 31.06
C SER A 950 -19.58 -26.09 29.70
N TYR A 951 -20.50 -27.00 29.43
CA TYR A 951 -20.68 -27.61 28.12
C TYR A 951 -22.16 -27.62 27.77
N SER A 952 -22.49 -27.24 26.54
CA SER A 952 -23.84 -27.30 26.01
C SER A 952 -23.91 -28.31 24.86
N PRO A 953 -24.68 -29.41 24.97
CA PRO A 953 -24.86 -30.36 23.87
C PRO A 953 -25.71 -29.79 22.72
N PHE A 954 -26.45 -28.70 22.97
CA PHE A 954 -27.29 -28.03 21.97
C PHE A 954 -26.47 -27.08 21.09
N THR A 955 -25.72 -26.18 21.71
CA THR A 955 -24.86 -25.23 20.96
C THR A 955 -23.52 -25.85 20.59
N LYS A 956 -23.16 -26.98 21.22
CA LYS A 956 -21.88 -27.68 21.06
C LYS A 956 -20.68 -26.82 21.42
N ILE A 957 -20.84 -25.97 22.43
CA ILE A 957 -19.77 -25.11 22.93
C ILE A 957 -19.27 -25.70 24.24
N LEU A 958 -17.96 -25.98 24.29
CA LEU A 958 -17.23 -26.30 25.51
C LEU A 958 -16.50 -25.04 25.97
N TYR A 959 -16.89 -24.53 27.14
CA TYR A 959 -16.26 -23.38 27.78
C TYR A 959 -15.56 -23.84 29.04
N ILE A 960 -14.23 -23.79 29.05
CA ILE A 960 -13.40 -24.13 30.20
C ILE A 960 -12.88 -22.82 30.77
N SER A 961 -13.14 -22.56 32.04
CA SER A 961 -12.55 -21.42 32.75
C SER A 961 -12.04 -21.89 34.10
N THR A 962 -10.73 -21.75 34.32
CA THR A 962 -10.08 -22.13 35.58
C THR A 962 -8.93 -21.18 35.83
N ARG A 963 -8.92 -20.56 37.02
CA ARG A 963 -7.90 -19.58 37.37
C ARG A 963 -6.51 -20.21 37.34
N LYS A 964 -5.56 -19.58 36.65
CA LYS A 964 -4.19 -20.09 36.47
C LYS A 964 -4.14 -21.50 35.87
N LEU A 965 -5.00 -21.79 34.89
CA LEU A 965 -5.09 -23.12 34.27
C LEU A 965 -3.75 -23.53 33.65
N ILE A 966 -3.15 -22.69 32.83
CA ILE A 966 -1.84 -22.95 32.21
C ILE A 966 -0.93 -21.73 32.36
N ASP A 967 0.26 -21.94 32.94
CA ASP A 967 1.36 -20.98 32.87
C ASP A 967 2.15 -21.20 31.58
N ILE A 968 1.80 -20.44 30.54
CA ILE A 968 2.42 -20.52 29.22
C ILE A 968 3.82 -19.86 29.16
N SER A 969 4.29 -19.26 30.25
CA SER A 969 5.62 -18.62 30.31
C SER A 969 6.77 -19.61 30.52
N THR A 970 6.44 -20.83 30.98
CA THR A 970 7.40 -21.85 31.39
C THR A 970 7.40 -23.07 30.45
N GLY A 971 8.58 -23.65 30.25
CA GLY A 971 8.75 -24.84 29.42
C GLY A 971 8.69 -24.57 27.91
N THR A 972 9.08 -25.59 27.15
CA THR A 972 9.07 -25.55 25.67
C THR A 972 7.79 -26.11 25.07
N LEU A 973 7.06 -26.93 25.84
CA LEU A 973 5.84 -27.61 25.41
C LEU A 973 4.89 -27.78 26.60
N ALA A 974 3.61 -27.44 26.40
CA ALA A 974 2.53 -27.73 27.33
C ALA A 974 1.39 -28.46 26.61
N ASN A 975 0.98 -29.61 27.13
CA ASN A 975 -0.09 -30.44 26.58
C ASN A 975 -1.20 -30.57 27.62
N LEU A 976 -2.36 -29.96 27.34
CA LEU A 976 -3.59 -30.16 28.09
C LEU A 976 -4.43 -31.24 27.38
N THR A 977 -4.66 -32.36 28.04
CA THR A 977 -5.42 -33.49 27.49
C THR A 977 -6.58 -33.87 28.40
N TRP A 978 -7.71 -34.26 27.84
CA TRP A 978 -8.85 -34.78 28.61
C TRP A 978 -9.61 -35.84 27.80
N SER A 979 -10.27 -36.73 28.51
CA SER A 979 -11.13 -37.77 27.95
C SER A 979 -12.59 -37.29 27.85
N HIS A 980 -13.34 -37.99 27.00
CA HIS A 980 -14.77 -37.79 26.86
C HIS A 980 -15.50 -38.72 27.81
N SER A 981 -16.57 -38.26 28.46
CA SER A 981 -17.42 -39.15 29.23
C SER A 981 -18.18 -40.07 28.30
N VAL A 982 -18.28 -41.35 28.64
CA VAL A 982 -19.12 -42.31 27.93
C VAL A 982 -20.56 -41.81 28.00
N GLY A 983 -21.15 -41.49 26.84
CA GLY A 983 -22.53 -41.01 26.80
C GLY A 983 -23.46 -42.01 27.48
N PHE A 984 -24.49 -41.51 28.16
CA PHE A 984 -25.66 -42.29 28.56
C PHE A 984 -26.46 -42.76 27.30
N GLU A 985 -25.81 -43.46 26.37
CA GLU A 985 -26.47 -44.27 25.35
C GLU A 985 -26.71 -45.67 25.94
N GLY A 986 -27.66 -45.75 26.87
CA GLY A 986 -27.90 -46.99 27.62
C GLY A 986 -29.16 -47.02 28.48
N ILE A 987 -30.09 -46.08 28.29
CA ILE A 987 -31.46 -46.26 28.78
C ILE A 987 -32.34 -46.32 27.53
N GLU A 988 -32.74 -47.55 27.19
CA GLU A 988 -33.80 -47.83 26.23
C GLU A 988 -34.97 -46.88 26.50
N THR A 989 -35.38 -46.14 25.47
CA THR A 989 -36.60 -45.32 25.43
C THR A 989 -37.89 -46.17 25.42
N ASN A 990 -37.93 -47.25 26.20
CA ASN A 990 -39.07 -48.15 26.38
C ASN A 990 -39.26 -48.49 27.86
N LYS A 991 -39.47 -47.48 28.71
CA LYS A 991 -40.29 -47.56 29.95
C LYS A 991 -40.16 -46.25 30.74
N LEU A 992 -41.04 -45.31 30.46
CA LEU A 992 -41.72 -44.49 31.47
C LEU A 992 -42.82 -43.72 30.73
N HIS A 993 -43.86 -44.49 30.42
CA HIS A 993 -45.21 -43.95 30.28
C HIS A 993 -45.53 -43.08 31.49
N TYR A 994 -46.23 -41.97 31.23
CA TYR A 994 -47.40 -41.55 32.00
C TYR A 994 -47.42 -42.06 33.45
N ASP A 995 -46.93 -41.23 34.37
CA ASP A 995 -47.58 -40.99 35.66
C ASP A 995 -46.70 -40.09 36.53
N LEU A 996 -46.89 -38.78 36.38
CA LEU A 996 -47.02 -37.82 37.49
C LEU A 996 -47.38 -36.45 36.89
N PHE A 997 -48.67 -36.32 36.59
CA PHE A 997 -49.42 -35.08 36.37
C PHE A 997 -49.49 -34.26 37.67
N LEU A 998 -49.23 -32.94 37.61
CA LEU A 998 -49.99 -31.83 38.22
C LEU A 998 -49.26 -30.49 38.06
#